data_AF-A0A4U5NEQ1-F1
#
_entry.id   AF-A0A4U5NEQ1-F1
#
_cell.length_a   1.000
_cell.length_b   1.000
_cell.length_c   1.000
_cell.angle_alpha   90.00
_cell.angle_beta   90.00
_cell.angle_gamma   90.00
#
_symmetry.space_group_name_H-M   'P 1'
#
loop_
_entity.id
_entity.type
_entity.pdbx_description
1 polymer ?
#
loop_
_entity_poly.entity_id
_entity_poly.type
_entity_poly.pdbx_seq_one_letter_code
_entity_poly.pdbx_strand_id
1 'polypeptide(L)'
;MRCEWCGQTAHAICYRQMNPECDFGVLRKIMLPPNSVTIPRTELPMEQLLNIHGMQMDSSSRKVSSPSKITSDDVSAGSSEEKEREDSEILRIFDGNNSLRNQVYRTASVPKTATVQQIRDAALRRFHIQDNPDSYYVTQVSNNGDEEPLEDPVPLRNVKRPEGRRAQIFLRYKDDPEKAVVKVYGGWLRVPVTFCAITVTKETPVQDVISEALQSFGLDGTTWNRYNLIEVSLDRGVAERTANPQENMLQLVRNLRKDSLRRYHVVRFYVQEKEDPHDHAVFVGNLPVSLAQRQYERILLKLLGAKEKPFTAIGPIYFEYGSLVITFNTPKAATAAVQKLQNATYEEKKLIVLCLPNVQPQMFDKDIEPLLVLVNVKSGGCQGNELISSFRKLLNPFQVFDVLKGGPLVGLYVFRNIPKYKILACGGDGTIGWVLQCLDIAKQDAACFSPPCGIVPLGTGNDLSRVLRWGGGYTGEENPMDILKDVIEAEEVRLDRWAVVFHEEERSQPPTSSGAEPSPETEQMMSNPEDQTSMIIMNNYFGIGIDADVCLKFHNKRDANPEKFSSRLFNKTQYVKIGLQKVFFERTCKDLWKRIELEVDGKIIDLPNIEGIVILNLLSWGSGANPWGTAKEEGGFQKPTHYDGLLEVVGISDVSRLGLIQSKLSAGIRIAQGGSIRITTHEEWPVQVDGEPHIQPPGTITILKSALKATMLRKPTWKRWRDRRRQELEAPLSAPLATDDCGDIEASTSEKKHFNFKRKVMKSRLGKSLSRFEERRSSLGKKQSKKKSSDTEKECHSAVEFGENSSASNPDEQFV
;
A
#
# COMPACT_ATOMS: atom_id res chain seq x y z
N MET A 1 20.76 9.74 12.10
CA MET A 1 20.23 9.95 10.74
C MET A 1 19.47 8.70 10.31
N ARG A 2 18.33 8.86 9.64
CA ARG A 2 17.55 7.77 9.07
C ARG A 2 17.20 8.15 7.63
N CYS A 3 17.41 7.25 6.68
CA CYS A 3 16.86 7.41 5.34
C CYS A 3 15.37 7.03 5.37
N GLU A 4 14.48 7.91 4.90
CA GLU A 4 13.05 7.63 4.87
C GLU A 4 12.66 6.60 3.79
N TRP A 5 13.48 6.44 2.75
CA TRP A 5 13.23 5.48 1.66
C TRP A 5 13.68 4.06 1.98
N CYS A 6 14.97 3.84 2.30
CA CYS A 6 15.47 2.49 2.62
C CYS A 6 15.39 2.13 4.11
N GLY A 7 15.03 3.09 4.98
CA GLY A 7 14.96 2.89 6.42
C GLY A 7 16.32 2.76 7.13
N GLN A 8 17.43 2.83 6.41
CA GLN A 8 18.77 2.65 6.99
C GLN A 8 19.07 3.76 8.00
N THR A 9 19.56 3.36 9.17
CA THR A 9 19.93 4.27 10.25
C THR A 9 21.44 4.33 10.40
N ALA A 10 21.95 5.54 10.58
CA ALA A 10 23.36 5.81 10.87
C ALA A 10 23.47 6.75 12.07
N HIS A 11 24.45 6.51 12.94
CA HIS A 11 24.88 7.52 13.91
C HIS A 11 25.30 8.79 13.16
N ALA A 12 25.18 9.94 13.83
CA ALA A 12 25.58 11.22 13.25
C ALA A 12 27.02 11.17 12.67
N ILE A 13 27.97 10.62 13.42
CA ILE A 13 29.38 10.56 13.00
C ILE A 13 29.60 9.56 11.85
N CYS A 14 28.85 8.45 11.82
CA CYS A 14 29.00 7.42 10.78
C CYS A 14 28.31 7.79 9.46
N TYR A 15 27.51 8.85 9.42
CA TYR A 15 26.77 9.25 8.22
C TYR A 15 27.69 9.53 7.02
N ARG A 16 28.89 10.09 7.25
CA ARG A 16 29.89 10.34 6.20
C ARG A 16 30.41 9.08 5.49
N GLN A 17 30.22 7.90 6.10
CA GLN A 17 30.62 6.61 5.53
C GLN A 17 29.51 5.95 4.71
N MET A 18 28.32 6.57 4.68
CA MET A 18 27.18 6.07 3.93
C MET A 18 27.25 6.58 2.49
N ASN A 19 26.69 5.80 1.57
CA ASN A 19 26.46 6.30 0.21
C ASN A 19 25.51 7.51 0.29
N PRO A 20 25.85 8.67 -0.33
CA PRO A 20 24.92 9.80 -0.41
C PRO A 20 23.62 9.46 -1.15
N GLU A 21 23.63 8.46 -2.02
CA GLU A 21 22.45 7.99 -2.75
C GLU A 21 21.82 6.77 -2.10
N CYS A 22 20.49 6.77 -2.04
CA CYS A 22 19.70 5.68 -1.49
C CYS A 22 19.39 4.66 -2.58
N ASP A 23 19.79 3.41 -2.37
CA ASP A 23 19.50 2.26 -3.24
C ASP A 23 18.14 1.61 -2.94
N PHE A 24 17.30 2.23 -2.09
CA PHE A 24 16.03 1.70 -1.56
C PHE A 24 16.17 0.42 -0.72
N GLY A 25 17.40 -0.02 -0.45
CA GLY A 25 17.73 -1.18 0.37
C GLY A 25 16.96 -2.43 -0.05
N VAL A 26 16.39 -3.13 0.94
CA VAL A 26 15.70 -4.41 0.70
C VAL A 26 14.44 -4.29 -0.13
N LEU A 27 13.88 -3.09 -0.31
CA LEU A 27 12.66 -2.86 -1.09
C LEU A 27 12.96 -2.46 -2.54
N ARG A 28 14.23 -2.34 -2.96
CA ARG A 28 14.63 -1.88 -4.31
C ARG A 28 13.84 -2.56 -5.43
N LYS A 29 13.71 -3.89 -5.37
CA LYS A 29 13.04 -4.69 -6.41
C LYS A 29 11.57 -4.34 -6.62
N ILE A 30 10.90 -3.76 -5.63
CA ILE A 30 9.46 -3.48 -5.65
C ILE A 30 9.12 -2.01 -5.41
N MET A 31 10.12 -1.15 -5.25
CA MET A 31 9.93 0.29 -5.05
C MET A 31 9.59 0.95 -6.39
N LEU A 32 8.62 1.87 -6.38
CA LEU A 32 8.40 2.80 -7.48
C LEU A 32 9.33 4.00 -7.28
N PRO A 33 10.39 4.15 -8.09
CA PRO A 33 11.38 5.20 -7.88
C PRO A 33 10.74 6.59 -7.90
N PRO A 34 11.03 7.49 -6.94
CA PRO A 34 10.36 8.79 -6.88
C PRO A 34 10.56 9.68 -8.11
N ASN A 35 11.72 9.55 -8.77
CA ASN A 35 12.08 10.25 -10.01
C ASN A 35 11.34 9.75 -11.25
N SER A 36 10.63 8.61 -11.15
CA SER A 36 9.83 8.04 -12.24
C SER A 36 8.36 8.46 -12.22
N VAL A 37 7.93 9.19 -11.19
CA VAL A 37 6.54 9.59 -11.00
C VAL A 37 6.39 11.08 -11.18
N THR A 38 5.54 11.48 -12.11
CA THR A 38 5.13 12.87 -12.32
C THR A 38 3.71 13.05 -11.81
N ILE A 39 3.53 13.97 -10.88
CA ILE A 39 2.19 14.35 -10.42
C ILE A 39 1.77 15.58 -11.22
N PRO A 40 0.52 15.65 -11.69
CA PRO A 40 -0.08 16.89 -12.15
C PRO A 40 0.30 18.04 -11.21
N ARG A 41 1.03 19.05 -11.70
CA ARG A 41 1.46 20.23 -10.91
C ARG A 41 0.28 21.15 -10.66
N THR A 42 -0.69 20.63 -9.92
CA THR A 42 -1.88 21.35 -9.51
C THR A 42 -1.57 22.13 -8.25
N GLU A 43 -2.25 23.25 -8.02
CA GLU A 43 -2.23 23.96 -6.72
C GLU A 43 -2.90 23.16 -5.59
N LEU A 44 -3.26 21.90 -5.84
CA LEU A 44 -3.94 21.05 -4.89
C LEU A 44 -2.95 20.52 -3.84
N PRO A 45 -3.32 20.56 -2.54
CA PRO A 45 -2.52 19.96 -1.48
C PRO A 45 -2.27 18.46 -1.72
N MET A 46 -1.11 17.96 -1.26
CA MET A 46 -0.73 16.55 -1.34
C MET A 46 -1.76 15.62 -0.71
N GLU A 47 -2.45 16.06 0.34
CA GLU A 47 -3.56 15.34 0.98
C GLU A 47 -4.71 15.08 0.01
N GLN A 48 -4.99 16.04 -0.88
CA GLN A 48 -6.04 15.92 -1.88
C GLN A 48 -5.61 15.01 -3.05
N LEU A 49 -4.34 15.10 -3.45
CA LEU A 49 -3.74 14.24 -4.49
C LEU A 49 -3.64 12.77 -4.05
N LEU A 50 -3.29 12.53 -2.79
CA LEU A 50 -3.21 11.19 -2.19
C LEU A 50 -4.54 10.74 -1.57
N ASN A 51 -5.56 11.60 -1.63
CA ASN A 51 -6.88 11.43 -1.02
C ASN A 51 -6.81 11.03 0.48
N ILE A 52 -5.80 11.55 1.17
CA ILE A 52 -5.61 11.40 2.61
C ILE A 52 -6.56 12.41 3.27
N HIS A 53 -7.78 11.99 3.54
CA HIS A 53 -8.63 12.73 4.46
C HIS A 53 -8.03 12.58 5.85
N GLY A 54 -7.52 13.69 6.40
CA GLY A 54 -7.11 13.71 7.78
C GLY A 54 -8.27 13.22 8.65
N MET A 55 -8.05 12.15 9.43
CA MET A 55 -8.60 12.19 10.79
C MET A 55 -8.20 13.57 11.33
N GLN A 56 -9.14 14.32 11.88
CA GLN A 56 -8.79 15.44 12.75
C GLN A 56 -7.81 14.88 13.78
N MET A 57 -6.52 15.03 13.51
CA MET A 57 -5.53 15.01 14.56
C MET A 57 -5.81 16.30 15.26
N ASP A 58 -6.43 16.21 16.44
CA ASP A 58 -6.24 17.23 17.45
C ASP A 58 -4.78 17.66 17.39
N SER A 59 -4.58 18.97 17.19
CA SER A 59 -3.29 19.62 16.98
C SER A 59 -2.37 19.56 18.21
N SER A 60 -2.59 18.59 19.11
CA SER A 60 -1.98 18.47 20.42
C SER A 60 -0.93 17.36 20.55
N SER A 61 -0.69 16.50 19.55
CA SER A 61 0.17 15.31 19.76
C SER A 61 1.22 14.97 18.67
N ARG A 62 1.86 15.96 18.05
CA ARG A 62 3.18 15.78 17.40
C ARG A 62 4.10 16.98 17.61
N LYS A 63 4.58 17.18 18.84
CA LYS A 63 5.80 17.96 19.09
C LYS A 63 7.02 17.11 18.68
N VAL A 64 7.38 17.13 17.41
CA VAL A 64 8.80 17.00 17.03
C VAL A 64 9.51 18.15 17.75
N SER A 65 10.59 17.87 18.46
CA SER A 65 11.29 18.81 19.33
C SER A 65 11.55 20.17 18.68
N SER A 66 10.61 21.10 18.88
CA SER A 66 10.78 22.53 18.61
C SER A 66 11.85 23.07 19.55
N PRO A 67 12.72 24.00 19.11
CA PRO A 67 13.56 24.73 20.04
C PRO A 67 12.63 25.57 20.93
N SER A 68 12.62 25.25 22.22
CA SER A 68 11.81 25.88 23.24
C SER A 68 11.97 27.41 23.19
N LYS A 69 10.89 28.16 22.95
CA LYS A 69 10.77 29.52 23.47
C LYS A 69 10.64 29.37 24.99
N ILE A 70 11.74 29.52 25.72
CA ILE A 70 11.73 29.58 27.18
C ILE A 70 11.44 31.03 27.55
N THR A 71 10.23 31.26 28.05
CA THR A 71 9.90 32.43 28.87
C THR A 71 10.69 32.37 30.16
N SER A 72 11.12 33.54 30.63
CA SER A 72 11.67 33.75 31.96
C SER A 72 10.76 33.14 33.01
N ASP A 73 11.37 32.36 33.91
CA ASP A 73 10.96 32.01 35.28
C ASP A 73 11.04 30.49 35.50
N ASP A 74 12.20 30.06 36.00
CA ASP A 74 12.25 28.90 36.89
C ASP A 74 13.50 29.03 37.78
N VAL A 75 13.29 29.72 38.89
CA VAL A 75 14.17 29.68 40.06
C VAL A 75 13.68 28.51 40.91
N SER A 76 14.64 27.68 41.34
CA SER A 76 14.56 26.64 42.38
C SER A 76 14.04 25.24 42.00
N ALA A 77 14.96 24.28 41.97
CA ALA A 77 14.95 23.09 42.84
C ALA A 77 16.15 22.16 42.57
N GLY A 78 16.84 21.74 43.64
CA GLY A 78 17.42 20.39 43.72
C GLY A 78 18.94 20.23 43.60
N SER A 79 19.63 20.50 44.71
CA SER A 79 20.88 19.87 45.20
C SER A 79 21.34 18.59 44.48
N SER A 80 22.52 18.63 43.85
CA SER A 80 23.50 17.51 43.61
C SER A 80 24.68 17.89 42.70
N GLU A 81 24.74 19.08 42.08
CA GLU A 81 25.76 19.40 41.05
C GLU A 81 26.48 20.76 41.27
N GLU A 82 26.55 21.27 42.49
CA GLU A 82 27.05 22.63 42.74
C GLU A 82 28.57 22.81 42.61
N LYS A 83 29.37 21.73 42.50
CA LYS A 83 30.83 21.83 42.34
C LYS A 83 31.34 21.90 40.90
N GLU A 84 30.53 21.62 39.87
CA GLU A 84 30.96 21.70 38.45
C GLU A 84 30.49 23.00 37.74
N ARG A 85 29.67 23.82 38.40
CA ARG A 85 29.09 25.04 37.80
C ARG A 85 29.98 26.28 37.83
N GLU A 86 31.08 26.30 38.59
CA GLU A 86 31.95 27.48 38.64
C GLU A 86 32.88 27.63 37.43
N ASP A 87 33.21 26.54 36.72
CA ASP A 87 34.21 26.54 35.63
C ASP A 87 33.62 26.43 34.22
N SER A 88 32.30 26.33 34.08
CA SER A 88 31.62 26.25 32.78
C SER A 88 30.71 27.46 32.53
N GLU A 89 30.58 27.83 31.25
CA GLU A 89 29.74 28.91 30.78
C GLU A 89 28.74 28.39 29.73
N ILE A 90 27.49 28.87 29.81
CA ILE A 90 26.45 28.53 28.84
C ILE A 90 26.33 29.63 27.78
N LEU A 91 26.66 29.29 26.54
CA LEU A 91 26.60 30.18 25.38
C LEU A 91 25.24 30.12 24.69
N ARG A 92 24.79 31.23 24.11
CA ARG A 92 23.72 31.27 23.10
C ARG A 92 24.34 31.31 21.72
N ILE A 93 24.06 30.29 20.92
CA ILE A 93 24.67 30.10 19.60
C ILE A 93 23.59 30.31 18.54
N PHE A 94 23.88 31.23 17.62
CA PHE A 94 23.09 31.56 16.45
C PHE A 94 23.78 30.99 15.21
N ASP A 95 23.03 30.36 14.29
CA ASP A 95 23.58 29.80 13.04
C ASP A 95 23.47 30.75 11.84
N GLY A 96 23.00 31.98 12.07
CA GLY A 96 22.95 33.03 11.05
C GLY A 96 22.02 34.18 11.39
N ASN A 97 21.93 35.17 10.50
CA ASN A 97 21.18 36.42 10.72
C ASN A 97 19.70 36.17 11.00
N ASN A 98 19.10 35.20 10.31
CA ASN A 98 17.70 34.87 10.48
C ASN A 98 17.44 34.26 11.87
N SER A 99 18.39 33.48 12.39
CA SER A 99 18.31 32.90 13.74
C SER A 99 18.40 33.99 14.82
N LEU A 100 19.24 35.01 14.63
CA LEU A 100 19.33 36.16 15.54
C LEU A 100 18.05 37.02 15.49
N ARG A 101 17.59 37.39 14.30
CA ARG A 101 16.38 38.21 14.11
C ARG A 101 15.14 37.57 14.75
N ASN A 102 15.02 36.24 14.64
CA ASN A 102 13.90 35.50 15.21
C ASN A 102 14.14 35.03 16.66
N GLN A 103 15.30 35.36 17.24
CA GLN A 103 15.73 34.90 18.57
C GLN A 103 15.68 33.36 18.72
N VAL A 104 15.99 32.64 17.65
CA VAL A 104 16.10 31.18 17.63
C VAL A 104 17.58 30.82 17.80
N TYR A 105 17.96 30.35 18.99
CA TYR A 105 19.32 29.94 19.29
C TYR A 105 19.36 28.54 19.89
N ARG A 106 20.55 27.97 19.93
CA ARG A 106 20.82 26.77 20.73
C ARG A 106 21.84 27.08 21.80
N THR A 107 21.72 26.40 22.94
CA THR A 107 22.66 26.54 24.05
C THR A 107 23.69 25.42 24.06
N ALA A 108 24.91 25.75 24.45
CA ALA A 108 25.97 24.79 24.75
C ALA A 108 26.71 25.23 26.02
N SER A 109 27.02 24.27 26.89
CA SER A 109 27.91 24.48 28.03
C SER A 109 29.34 24.18 27.60
N VAL A 110 30.26 25.12 27.85
CA VAL A 110 31.68 24.99 27.54
C VAL A 110 32.52 25.46 28.73
N PRO A 111 33.71 24.89 28.99
CA PRO A 111 34.61 25.43 29.99
C PRO A 111 34.94 26.91 29.75
N LYS A 112 35.12 27.72 30.79
CA LYS A 112 35.52 29.14 30.67
C LYS A 112 36.89 29.30 29.99
N THR A 113 37.74 28.28 30.08
CA THR A 113 39.04 28.15 29.42
C THR A 113 38.97 27.46 28.05
N ALA A 114 37.77 27.25 27.50
CA ALA A 114 37.61 26.56 26.23
C ALA A 114 38.29 27.32 25.08
N THR A 115 39.02 26.58 24.24
CA THR A 115 39.60 27.12 23.01
C THR A 115 38.52 27.42 21.97
N VAL A 116 38.86 28.25 20.96
CA VAL A 116 37.96 28.53 19.83
C VAL A 116 37.51 27.23 19.15
N GLN A 117 38.42 26.26 19.03
CA GLN A 117 38.12 24.95 18.45
C GLN A 117 37.07 24.19 19.26
N GLN A 118 37.19 24.16 20.59
CA GLN A 118 36.22 23.49 21.46
C GLN A 118 34.82 24.15 21.40
N ILE A 119 34.77 25.49 21.31
CA ILE A 119 33.53 26.25 21.16
C ILE A 119 32.89 25.96 19.79
N ARG A 120 33.67 25.97 18.72
CA ARG A 120 33.25 25.64 17.36
C ARG A 120 32.68 24.22 17.28
N ASP A 121 33.37 23.25 17.85
CA ASP A 121 32.96 21.84 17.82
C ASP A 121 31.72 21.60 18.70
N ALA A 122 31.55 22.35 19.79
CA ALA A 122 30.31 22.37 20.56
C ALA A 122 29.14 22.96 19.75
N ALA A 123 29.38 24.07 19.03
CA ALA A 123 28.39 24.70 18.15
C ALA A 123 27.94 23.76 17.01
N LEU A 124 28.88 23.19 16.27
CA LEU A 124 28.61 22.25 15.17
C LEU A 124 27.78 21.05 15.64
N ARG A 125 28.16 20.44 16.77
CA ARG A 125 27.38 19.34 17.39
C ARG A 125 25.96 19.77 17.72
N ARG A 126 25.78 20.98 18.23
CA ARG A 126 24.47 21.48 18.67
C ARG A 126 23.52 21.73 17.51
N PHE A 127 24.04 22.12 16.35
CA PHE A 127 23.29 22.28 15.10
C PHE A 127 23.24 21.03 14.22
N HIS A 128 23.86 19.92 14.64
CA HIS A 128 23.98 18.69 13.86
C HIS A 128 24.66 18.88 12.50
N ILE A 129 25.56 19.87 12.38
CA ILE A 129 26.37 20.10 11.18
C ILE A 129 27.55 19.14 11.20
N GLN A 130 27.72 18.40 10.11
CA GLN A 130 28.71 17.32 9.99
C GLN A 130 29.72 17.59 8.87
N ASP A 131 29.96 18.85 8.52
CA ASP A 131 30.98 19.23 7.54
C ASP A 131 32.38 19.24 8.17
N ASN A 132 33.41 19.56 7.37
CA ASN A 132 34.75 19.80 7.89
C ASN A 132 34.70 20.98 8.89
N PRO A 133 35.04 20.78 10.18
CA PRO A 133 35.03 21.86 11.17
C PRO A 133 35.89 23.06 10.75
N ASP A 134 36.95 22.85 9.97
CA ASP A 134 37.87 23.91 9.54
C ASP A 134 37.26 24.88 8.54
N SER A 135 36.15 24.49 7.91
CA SER A 135 35.31 25.37 7.10
C SER A 135 34.45 26.33 7.94
N TYR A 136 34.50 26.26 9.27
CA TYR A 136 33.71 27.09 10.17
C TYR A 136 34.57 27.91 11.12
N TYR A 137 34.01 29.03 11.54
CA TYR A 137 34.56 29.91 12.55
C TYR A 137 33.43 30.48 13.42
N VAL A 138 33.80 31.09 14.54
CA VAL A 138 32.85 31.63 15.52
C VAL A 138 33.11 33.12 15.65
N THR A 139 32.05 33.93 15.62
CA THR A 139 32.12 35.39 15.84
C THR A 139 31.23 35.78 17.02
N GLN A 140 31.52 36.91 17.65
CA GLN A 140 30.64 37.46 18.68
C GLN A 140 29.46 38.20 18.06
N VAL A 141 28.29 38.15 18.71
CA VAL A 141 27.12 38.95 18.30
C VAL A 141 27.28 40.36 18.85
N SER A 142 27.50 41.34 17.96
CA SER A 142 27.56 42.77 18.30
C SER A 142 26.24 43.49 17.95
N ASN A 143 25.88 44.50 18.73
CA ASN A 143 24.72 45.36 18.44
C ASN A 143 24.96 46.31 17.24
N ASN A 144 26.22 46.52 16.84
CA ASN A 144 26.60 47.51 15.82
C ASN A 144 26.73 46.92 14.41
N GLY A 145 26.49 45.62 14.22
CA GLY A 145 26.59 44.94 12.91
C GLY A 145 27.99 44.44 12.53
N ASP A 146 29.04 44.89 13.22
CA ASP A 146 30.40 44.37 13.05
C ASP A 146 30.56 43.00 13.73
N GLU A 147 30.98 41.99 12.95
CA GLU A 147 31.22 40.63 13.43
C GLU A 147 32.72 40.39 13.66
N GLU A 148 33.14 40.34 14.91
CA GLU A 148 34.52 40.05 15.29
C GLU A 148 34.70 38.54 15.57
N PRO A 149 35.70 37.86 14.97
CA PRO A 149 36.00 36.47 15.26
C PRO A 149 36.51 36.29 16.69
N LEU A 150 36.21 35.15 17.30
CA LEU A 150 36.78 34.78 18.59
C LEU A 150 38.24 34.32 18.40
N GLU A 151 39.12 34.74 19.31
CA GLU A 151 40.55 34.46 19.26
C GLU A 151 41.02 33.77 20.55
N ASP A 152 41.92 32.80 20.41
CA ASP A 152 42.63 32.15 21.52
C ASP A 152 43.67 33.10 22.14
N PRO A 153 44.10 32.91 23.41
CA PRO A 153 43.89 31.74 24.27
C PRO A 153 42.66 31.78 25.18
N VAL A 154 41.94 32.91 25.25
CA VAL A 154 40.78 33.08 26.14
C VAL A 154 39.58 33.69 25.38
N PRO A 155 38.97 32.94 24.45
CA PRO A 155 38.01 33.47 23.49
C PRO A 155 36.71 34.00 24.11
N LEU A 156 36.34 33.54 25.32
CA LEU A 156 35.13 33.98 26.03
C LEU A 156 35.31 35.26 26.85
N ARG A 157 36.55 35.70 27.09
CA ARG A 157 36.84 36.90 27.89
C ARG A 157 36.37 38.18 27.19
N ASN A 158 36.46 38.21 25.87
CA ASN A 158 36.19 39.41 25.06
C ASN A 158 34.75 39.46 24.52
N VAL A 159 33.92 38.43 24.76
CA VAL A 159 32.54 38.39 24.27
C VAL A 159 31.67 39.35 25.07
N LYS A 160 31.13 40.37 24.39
CA LYS A 160 30.25 41.37 25.03
C LYS A 160 28.97 40.71 25.56
N ARG A 161 28.62 41.05 26.81
CA ARG A 161 27.40 40.58 27.48
C ARG A 161 26.44 41.75 27.60
N PRO A 162 25.31 41.77 26.88
CA PRO A 162 24.25 42.73 27.15
C PRO A 162 23.77 42.52 28.60
N GLU A 163 23.58 43.59 29.37
CA GLU A 163 23.29 43.56 30.82
C GLU A 163 22.40 42.39 31.26
N GLY A 164 22.97 41.47 32.06
CA GLY A 164 22.29 40.29 32.61
C GLY A 164 22.04 39.13 31.62
N ARG A 165 22.49 39.22 30.36
CA ARG A 165 22.29 38.18 29.33
C ARG A 165 23.54 37.32 29.12
N ARG A 166 23.31 36.05 28.77
CA ARG A 166 24.36 35.07 28.42
C ARG A 166 25.15 35.51 27.19
N ALA A 167 26.42 35.11 27.09
CA ALA A 167 27.27 35.36 25.93
C ALA A 167 26.62 34.83 24.64
N GLN A 168 26.70 35.64 23.58
CA GLN A 168 26.04 35.37 22.30
C GLN A 168 27.07 35.29 21.19
N ILE A 169 27.05 34.18 20.44
CA ILE A 169 27.98 33.92 19.36
C ILE A 169 27.25 33.49 18.09
N PHE A 170 27.85 33.79 16.93
CA PHE A 170 27.49 33.20 15.65
C PHE A 170 28.41 32.04 15.30
N LEU A 171 27.85 31.01 14.70
CA LEU A 171 28.59 30.03 13.92
C LEU A 171 28.53 30.45 12.44
N ARG A 172 29.70 30.63 11.80
CA ARG A 172 29.83 31.11 10.41
C ARG A 172 30.62 30.12 9.54
N TYR A 173 30.32 30.12 8.23
CA TYR A 173 31.04 29.34 7.22
C TYR A 173 32.09 30.22 6.53
N LYS A 174 33.28 29.69 6.28
CA LYS A 174 34.36 30.36 5.56
C LYS A 174 34.09 30.28 4.06
N ASP A 175 33.52 31.33 3.49
CA ASP A 175 33.31 31.44 2.05
C ASP A 175 34.62 31.73 1.32
N ASP A 176 34.85 31.07 0.19
CA ASP A 176 35.87 31.49 -0.77
C ASP A 176 35.40 32.81 -1.42
N PRO A 177 36.26 33.85 -1.51
CA PRO A 177 35.89 35.18 -1.98
C PRO A 177 35.55 35.26 -3.48
N GLU A 178 35.96 34.29 -4.30
CA GLU A 178 35.79 34.34 -5.75
C GLU A 178 34.83 33.28 -6.29
N LYS A 179 34.71 32.13 -5.62
CA LYS A 179 33.92 31.01 -6.16
C LYS A 179 33.16 30.20 -5.09
N ALA A 180 32.18 29.43 -5.54
CA ALA A 180 31.54 28.38 -4.76
C ALA A 180 31.13 27.21 -5.66
N VAL A 181 30.97 26.01 -5.08
CA VAL A 181 30.40 24.87 -5.79
C VAL A 181 28.95 24.68 -5.36
N VAL A 182 28.04 24.64 -6.33
CA VAL A 182 26.60 24.46 -6.14
C VAL A 182 26.18 23.11 -6.70
N LYS A 183 25.43 22.35 -5.91
CA LYS A 183 24.77 21.14 -6.38
C LYS A 183 23.41 21.49 -6.98
N VAL A 184 23.24 21.17 -8.25
CA VAL A 184 22.00 21.37 -9.00
C VAL A 184 21.40 20.00 -9.31
N TYR A 185 20.15 19.78 -8.92
CA TYR A 185 19.48 18.49 -8.95
C TYR A 185 18.59 18.37 -10.19
N GLY A 186 18.72 17.25 -10.89
CA GLY A 186 18.00 16.92 -12.13
C GLY A 186 16.71 16.14 -11.90
N GLY A 187 16.28 15.97 -10.64
CA GLY A 187 15.15 15.09 -10.28
C GLY A 187 13.85 15.39 -11.03
N TRP A 188 13.62 16.64 -11.43
CA TRP A 188 12.44 17.04 -12.23
C TRP A 188 12.65 17.02 -13.74
N LEU A 189 13.90 16.92 -14.18
CA LEU A 189 14.27 16.72 -15.57
C LEU A 189 14.13 15.26 -15.99
N ARG A 190 13.99 14.34 -15.03
CA ARG A 190 13.83 12.89 -15.28
C ARG A 190 15.03 12.32 -16.01
N VAL A 191 16.20 12.70 -15.51
CA VAL A 191 17.50 12.22 -15.98
C VAL A 191 18.05 11.20 -15.00
N PRO A 192 18.88 10.24 -15.44
CA PRO A 192 19.44 9.22 -14.56
C PRO A 192 20.42 9.80 -13.53
N VAL A 193 20.93 11.01 -13.77
CA VAL A 193 21.88 11.70 -12.89
C VAL A 193 21.13 12.51 -11.82
N THR A 194 21.33 12.18 -10.54
CA THR A 194 20.65 12.83 -9.42
C THR A 194 20.94 14.34 -9.33
N PHE A 195 22.22 14.72 -9.44
CA PHE A 195 22.67 16.10 -9.42
C PHE A 195 24.02 16.26 -10.15
N CYS A 196 24.28 17.47 -10.61
CA CYS A 196 25.59 17.91 -11.09
C CYS A 196 26.16 18.98 -10.12
N ALA A 197 27.49 19.13 -10.12
CA ALA A 197 28.18 20.13 -9.32
C ALA A 197 28.71 21.23 -10.25
N ILE A 198 28.23 22.45 -10.07
CA ILE A 198 28.54 23.61 -10.91
C ILE A 198 29.36 24.60 -10.11
N THR A 199 30.45 25.09 -10.69
CA THR A 199 31.28 26.13 -10.06
C THR A 199 30.73 27.50 -10.44
N VAL A 200 30.39 28.32 -9.44
CA VAL A 200 29.80 29.65 -9.63
C VAL A 200 30.74 30.75 -9.15
N THR A 201 30.83 31.85 -9.89
CA THR A 201 31.62 33.04 -9.59
C THR A 201 30.73 34.29 -9.45
N LYS A 202 31.34 35.47 -9.26
CA LYS A 202 30.62 36.76 -9.19
C LYS A 202 29.96 37.15 -10.52
N GLU A 203 30.37 36.50 -11.61
CA GLU A 203 29.90 36.72 -12.97
C GLU A 203 28.88 35.67 -13.41
N THR A 204 28.58 34.64 -12.59
CA THR A 204 27.66 33.55 -12.95
C THR A 204 26.21 33.87 -12.53
N PRO A 205 25.34 34.34 -13.43
CA PRO A 205 23.90 34.44 -13.18
C PRO A 205 23.24 33.06 -13.13
N VAL A 206 22.04 32.99 -12.56
CA VAL A 206 21.24 31.76 -12.46
C VAL A 206 20.97 31.11 -13.83
N GLN A 207 20.73 31.90 -14.89
CA GLN A 207 20.49 31.36 -16.24
C GLN A 207 21.67 30.51 -16.77
N ASP A 208 22.91 30.91 -16.48
CA ASP A 208 24.11 30.20 -16.93
C ASP A 208 24.27 28.88 -16.17
N VAL A 209 23.92 28.89 -14.88
CA VAL A 209 23.84 27.67 -14.05
C VAL A 209 22.81 26.69 -14.60
N ILE A 210 21.65 27.17 -15.07
CA ILE A 210 20.64 26.31 -15.71
C ILE A 210 21.22 25.72 -17.00
N SER A 211 21.85 26.54 -17.84
CA SER A 211 22.43 26.08 -19.11
C SER A 211 23.51 25.00 -18.91
N GLU A 212 24.45 25.22 -18.00
CA GLU A 212 25.51 24.27 -17.65
C GLU A 212 24.96 23.00 -17.00
N ALA A 213 23.92 23.12 -16.16
CA ALA A 213 23.23 21.97 -15.57
C ALA A 213 22.58 21.10 -16.65
N LEU A 214 21.86 21.70 -17.60
CA LEU A 214 21.22 20.98 -18.70
C LEU A 214 22.26 20.20 -19.52
N GLN A 215 23.39 20.81 -19.87
CA GLN A 215 24.48 20.13 -20.57
C GLN A 215 25.03 18.95 -19.76
N SER A 216 25.25 19.15 -18.46
CA SER A 216 25.73 18.10 -17.55
C SER A 216 24.74 16.93 -17.41
N PHE A 217 23.44 17.19 -17.63
CA PHE A 217 22.39 16.20 -17.65
C PHE A 217 22.16 15.56 -19.04
N GLY A 218 22.92 15.94 -20.05
CA GLY A 218 22.77 15.44 -21.43
C GLY A 218 21.61 16.08 -22.20
N LEU A 219 21.13 17.25 -21.77
CA LEU A 219 20.09 18.04 -22.42
C LEU A 219 20.69 19.26 -23.13
N ASP A 220 19.91 19.85 -24.04
CA ASP A 220 20.34 21.06 -24.78
C ASP A 220 20.34 22.31 -23.89
N GLY A 221 21.54 22.78 -23.55
CA GLY A 221 21.74 23.98 -22.73
C GLY A 221 21.25 25.29 -23.35
N THR A 222 21.00 25.35 -24.66
CA THR A 222 20.45 26.55 -25.32
C THR A 222 18.98 26.78 -24.95
N THR A 223 18.29 25.74 -24.47
CA THR A 223 16.87 25.79 -24.10
C THR A 223 16.59 26.23 -22.66
N TRP A 224 17.58 26.84 -21.98
CA TRP A 224 17.49 27.26 -20.57
C TRP A 224 16.23 28.09 -20.25
N ASN A 225 15.74 28.88 -21.21
CA ASN A 225 14.56 29.72 -21.07
C ASN A 225 13.26 28.93 -20.86
N ARG A 226 13.25 27.62 -21.17
CA ARG A 226 12.13 26.70 -20.88
C ARG A 226 12.16 26.16 -19.45
N TYR A 227 13.17 26.51 -18.66
CA TYR A 227 13.38 25.99 -17.32
C TYR A 227 13.47 27.11 -16.28
N ASN A 228 13.23 26.72 -15.02
CA ASN A 228 13.42 27.51 -13.83
C ASN A 228 14.42 26.81 -12.91
N LEU A 229 15.19 27.58 -12.14
CA LEU A 229 15.92 27.06 -11.00
C LEU A 229 15.08 27.28 -9.74
N ILE A 230 14.66 26.20 -9.10
CA ILE A 230 13.83 26.25 -7.89
C ILE A 230 14.69 25.91 -6.67
N GLU A 231 14.72 26.84 -5.72
CA GLU A 231 15.24 26.62 -4.38
C GLU A 231 14.17 25.91 -3.54
N VAL A 232 14.47 24.70 -3.07
CA VAL A 232 13.57 23.90 -2.22
C VAL A 232 14.18 23.76 -0.83
N SER A 233 13.47 24.26 0.19
CA SER A 233 13.84 24.15 1.61
C SER A 233 12.96 23.13 2.32
N LEU A 234 13.55 22.28 3.17
CA LEU A 234 12.85 21.22 3.92
C LEU A 234 12.70 21.49 5.43
N ASP A 235 13.04 22.69 5.92
CA ASP A 235 13.21 22.92 7.37
C ASP A 235 11.88 22.91 8.17
N ARG A 236 10.75 23.28 7.55
CA ARG A 236 9.40 23.33 8.15
C ARG A 236 8.30 22.91 7.16
N GLY A 237 8.55 21.84 6.42
CA GLY A 237 7.79 21.48 5.22
C GLY A 237 8.55 21.83 3.94
N VAL A 238 7.94 21.57 2.78
CA VAL A 238 8.51 21.89 1.47
C VAL A 238 8.15 23.35 1.16
N ALA A 239 9.14 24.23 1.19
CA ALA A 239 8.99 25.62 0.74
C ALA A 239 9.81 25.81 -0.53
N GLU A 240 9.17 26.33 -1.58
CA GLU A 240 9.78 26.50 -2.90
C GLU A 240 9.87 27.98 -3.27
N ARG A 241 11.00 28.37 -3.87
CA ARG A 241 11.21 29.70 -4.43
C ARG A 241 11.81 29.56 -5.83
N THR A 242 11.21 30.22 -6.81
CA THR A 242 11.83 30.37 -8.13
C THR A 242 12.93 31.43 -8.06
N ALA A 243 14.16 31.06 -8.42
CA ALA A 243 15.27 32.01 -8.51
C ALA A 243 15.12 32.90 -9.74
N ASN A 244 15.48 34.17 -9.63
CA ASN A 244 15.46 35.09 -10.77
C ASN A 244 16.63 34.74 -11.72
N PRO A 245 16.40 34.54 -13.03
CA PRO A 245 17.46 34.20 -13.99
C PRO A 245 18.65 35.16 -14.00
N GLN A 246 18.44 36.44 -13.68
CA GLN A 246 19.47 37.48 -13.64
C GLN A 246 20.16 37.63 -12.27
N GLU A 247 19.69 36.92 -11.25
CA GLU A 247 20.31 36.95 -9.92
C GLU A 247 21.68 36.24 -9.95
N ASN A 248 22.65 36.80 -9.22
CA ASN A 248 23.97 36.18 -9.12
C ASN A 248 23.92 34.95 -8.19
N MET A 249 24.36 33.79 -8.69
CA MET A 249 24.24 32.53 -7.94
C MET A 249 25.20 32.46 -6.74
N LEU A 250 26.41 33.00 -6.86
CA LEU A 250 27.38 33.03 -5.76
C LEU A 250 26.84 33.84 -4.57
N GLN A 251 26.24 35.00 -4.83
CA GLN A 251 25.63 35.83 -3.81
C GLN A 251 24.41 35.16 -3.17
N LEU A 252 23.58 34.46 -3.97
CA LEU A 252 22.44 33.70 -3.48
C LEU A 252 22.89 32.63 -2.46
N VAL A 253 23.93 31.86 -2.78
CA VAL A 253 24.49 30.82 -1.89
C VAL A 253 25.10 31.42 -0.62
N ARG A 254 25.83 32.53 -0.74
CA ARG A 254 26.39 33.26 0.41
C ARG A 254 25.31 33.80 1.33
N ASN A 255 24.25 34.38 0.76
CA ASN A 255 23.10 34.86 1.53
C ASN A 255 22.46 33.71 2.32
N LEU A 256 22.28 32.53 1.69
CA LEU A 256 21.77 31.35 2.41
C LEU A 256 22.67 30.93 3.59
N ARG A 257 23.99 30.87 3.39
CA ARG A 257 24.96 30.53 4.46
C ARG A 257 24.96 31.59 5.57
N LYS A 258 24.88 32.87 5.23
CA LYS A 258 24.86 33.99 6.19
C LYS A 258 23.53 34.09 6.95
N ASP A 259 22.42 33.73 6.32
CA ASP A 259 21.10 33.77 6.95
C ASP A 259 20.87 32.61 7.90
N SER A 260 21.25 31.39 7.52
CA SER A 260 21.18 30.20 8.38
C SER A 260 21.97 29.04 7.77
N LEU A 261 23.01 28.61 8.48
CA LEU A 261 23.77 27.40 8.11
C LEU A 261 22.89 26.15 8.12
N ARG A 262 21.92 26.06 9.03
CA ARG A 262 20.97 24.95 9.05
C ARG A 262 20.12 24.93 7.78
N ARG A 263 19.61 26.09 7.34
CA ARG A 263 18.81 26.20 6.10
C ARG A 263 19.67 25.83 4.89
N TYR A 264 20.90 26.35 4.80
CA TYR A 264 21.82 26.02 3.71
C TYR A 264 22.00 24.49 3.55
N HIS A 265 22.14 23.76 4.66
CA HIS A 265 22.31 22.30 4.67
C HIS A 265 21.10 21.48 4.21
N VAL A 266 19.89 22.07 4.26
CA VAL A 266 18.65 21.38 3.85
C VAL A 266 18.07 21.91 2.55
N VAL A 267 18.59 23.02 2.03
CA VAL A 267 18.18 23.60 0.75
C VAL A 267 18.82 22.85 -0.41
N ARG A 268 18.03 22.64 -1.47
CA ARG A 268 18.47 22.05 -2.74
C ARG A 268 18.00 22.92 -3.89
N PHE A 269 18.79 23.00 -4.95
CA PHE A 269 18.43 23.69 -6.18
C PHE A 269 18.04 22.67 -7.23
N TYR A 270 16.81 22.75 -7.76
CA TYR A 270 16.33 21.86 -8.81
C TYR A 270 16.16 22.63 -10.11
N VAL A 271 16.53 22.02 -11.23
CA VAL A 271 16.11 22.52 -12.55
C VAL A 271 14.74 21.96 -12.85
N GLN A 272 13.82 22.84 -13.27
CA GLN A 272 12.43 22.51 -13.51
C GLN A 272 11.98 23.02 -14.86
N GLU A 273 11.33 22.20 -15.69
CA GLU A 273 10.60 22.70 -16.86
C GLU A 273 9.47 23.66 -16.45
N LYS A 274 9.32 24.78 -17.16
CA LYS A 274 8.26 25.79 -16.91
C LYS A 274 6.87 25.24 -17.18
N GLU A 275 6.72 24.44 -18.24
CA GLU A 275 5.48 23.78 -18.62
C GLU A 275 5.69 22.27 -18.49
N ASP A 276 4.71 21.55 -17.93
CA ASP A 276 4.75 20.08 -17.93
C ASP A 276 4.34 19.58 -19.32
N PRO A 277 5.20 18.85 -20.04
CA PRO A 277 4.91 18.41 -21.40
C PRO A 277 3.88 17.27 -21.47
N HIS A 278 3.39 16.76 -20.33
CA HIS A 278 2.49 15.62 -20.29
C HIS A 278 1.03 16.00 -20.10
N ASP A 279 0.16 15.12 -20.59
CA ASP A 279 -1.26 15.20 -20.28
C ASP A 279 -1.54 14.88 -18.82
N HIS A 280 -2.49 15.63 -18.26
CA HIS A 280 -2.88 15.57 -16.87
C HIS A 280 -4.16 14.75 -16.76
N ALA A 281 -4.06 13.54 -16.23
CA ALA A 281 -5.18 12.61 -16.12
C ALA A 281 -6.00 12.86 -14.83
N VAL A 282 -7.32 12.89 -14.98
CA VAL A 282 -8.29 13.00 -13.88
C VAL A 282 -9.30 11.86 -13.99
N PHE A 283 -9.34 11.02 -12.96
CA PHE A 283 -10.37 10.00 -12.80
C PHE A 283 -11.67 10.65 -12.35
N VAL A 284 -12.78 10.19 -12.92
CA VAL A 284 -14.14 10.54 -12.51
C VAL A 284 -14.94 9.24 -12.37
N GLY A 285 -15.43 8.95 -11.16
CA GLY A 285 -16.26 7.79 -10.85
C GLY A 285 -17.55 8.15 -10.12
N ASN A 286 -18.37 7.14 -9.83
CA ASN A 286 -19.76 7.25 -9.36
C ASN A 286 -20.71 7.91 -10.39
N LEU A 287 -20.45 7.73 -11.69
CA LEU A 287 -21.41 8.04 -12.74
C LEU A 287 -22.33 6.83 -12.98
N PRO A 288 -23.44 6.98 -13.73
CA PRO A 288 -24.28 5.84 -14.08
C PRO A 288 -23.52 4.83 -14.93
N VAL A 289 -23.84 3.54 -14.77
CA VAL A 289 -23.22 2.43 -15.51
C VAL A 289 -23.82 2.30 -16.91
N SER A 290 -23.10 1.63 -17.81
CA SER A 290 -23.58 1.22 -19.14
C SER A 290 -24.06 2.36 -20.04
N LEU A 291 -23.57 3.59 -19.84
CA LEU A 291 -23.88 4.73 -20.70
C LEU A 291 -22.95 4.77 -21.92
N ALA A 292 -23.45 5.25 -23.05
CA ALA A 292 -22.60 5.52 -24.21
C ALA A 292 -21.64 6.69 -23.93
N GLN A 293 -20.46 6.69 -24.58
CA GLN A 293 -19.45 7.75 -24.42
C GLN A 293 -20.02 9.17 -24.58
N ARG A 294 -20.91 9.40 -25.56
CA ARG A 294 -21.54 10.70 -25.79
C ARG A 294 -22.40 11.17 -24.61
N GLN A 295 -23.01 10.25 -23.88
CA GLN A 295 -23.80 10.57 -22.69
C GLN A 295 -22.89 10.97 -21.53
N TYR A 296 -21.79 10.25 -21.30
CA TYR A 296 -20.77 10.66 -20.32
C TYR A 296 -20.20 12.04 -20.64
N GLU A 297 -19.88 12.30 -21.90
CA GLU A 297 -19.39 13.61 -22.33
C GLU A 297 -20.38 14.73 -22.00
N ARG A 298 -21.67 14.53 -22.28
CA ARG A 298 -22.74 15.49 -21.95
C ARG A 298 -22.85 15.74 -20.44
N ILE A 299 -22.71 14.69 -19.63
CA ILE A 299 -22.71 14.82 -18.17
C ILE A 299 -21.50 15.66 -17.71
N LEU A 300 -20.30 15.36 -18.21
CA LEU A 300 -19.08 16.10 -17.86
C LEU A 300 -19.15 17.58 -18.24
N LEU A 301 -19.61 17.91 -19.47
CA LEU A 301 -19.78 19.29 -19.91
C LEU A 301 -20.73 20.08 -19.02
N LYS A 302 -21.86 19.45 -18.64
CA LYS A 302 -22.84 20.05 -17.72
C LYS A 302 -22.23 20.31 -16.34
N LEU A 303 -21.52 19.33 -15.78
CA LEU A 303 -20.91 19.44 -14.45
C LEU A 303 -19.75 20.45 -14.41
N LEU A 304 -19.00 20.58 -15.51
CA LEU A 304 -17.92 21.57 -15.64
C LEU A 304 -18.42 22.98 -15.96
N GLY A 305 -19.69 23.12 -16.34
CA GLY A 305 -20.30 24.38 -16.76
C GLY A 305 -19.68 24.92 -18.07
N ALA A 306 -19.27 24.02 -18.97
CA ALA A 306 -18.57 24.37 -20.20
C ALA A 306 -19.46 24.11 -21.43
N LYS A 307 -19.45 25.05 -22.39
CA LYS A 307 -20.16 24.90 -23.68
C LYS A 307 -19.36 24.04 -24.67
N GLU A 308 -18.04 24.05 -24.55
CA GLU A 308 -17.09 23.29 -25.37
C GLU A 308 -16.20 22.42 -24.47
N LYS A 309 -15.52 21.42 -25.04
CA LYS A 309 -14.70 20.47 -24.28
C LYS A 309 -13.51 21.19 -23.63
N PRO A 310 -13.44 21.29 -22.29
CA PRO A 310 -12.29 21.87 -21.60
C PRO A 310 -11.14 20.86 -21.44
N PHE A 311 -11.35 19.60 -21.82
CA PHE A 311 -10.39 18.50 -21.79
C PHE A 311 -9.99 18.09 -23.20
N THR A 312 -8.79 17.52 -23.31
CA THR A 312 -8.20 17.08 -24.59
C THR A 312 -8.82 15.78 -25.08
N ALA A 313 -9.02 14.81 -24.20
CA ALA A 313 -9.63 13.53 -24.52
C ALA A 313 -10.38 12.93 -23.32
N ILE A 314 -11.29 12.02 -23.64
CA ILE A 314 -11.84 11.05 -22.69
C ILE A 314 -11.03 9.77 -22.95
N GLY A 315 -10.27 9.35 -21.94
CA GLY A 315 -9.51 8.11 -21.91
C GLY A 315 -10.43 6.89 -21.73
N PRO A 316 -9.93 5.79 -21.11
CA PRO A 316 -10.73 4.58 -20.96
C PRO A 316 -12.00 4.86 -20.15
N ILE A 317 -13.10 4.28 -20.63
CA ILE A 317 -14.40 4.31 -19.98
C ILE A 317 -14.67 2.91 -19.46
N TYR A 318 -14.85 2.81 -18.14
CA TYR A 318 -15.20 1.58 -17.46
C TYR A 318 -16.71 1.53 -17.28
N PHE A 319 -17.42 1.12 -18.33
CA PHE A 319 -18.89 1.16 -18.41
C PHE A 319 -19.58 0.44 -17.25
N GLU A 320 -19.08 -0.73 -16.86
CA GLU A 320 -19.61 -1.54 -15.75
C GLU A 320 -19.47 -0.85 -14.37
N TYR A 321 -18.52 0.09 -14.25
CA TYR A 321 -18.25 0.80 -13.01
C TYR A 321 -18.71 2.26 -13.02
N GLY A 322 -19.27 2.74 -14.13
CA GLY A 322 -19.70 4.13 -14.25
C GLY A 322 -18.54 5.09 -13.97
N SER A 323 -17.38 4.84 -14.56
CA SER A 323 -16.19 5.65 -14.35
C SER A 323 -15.36 5.79 -15.60
N LEU A 324 -14.58 6.87 -15.66
CA LEU A 324 -13.74 7.19 -16.80
C LEU A 324 -12.54 8.04 -16.38
N VAL A 325 -11.59 8.20 -17.29
CA VAL A 325 -10.49 9.16 -17.13
C VAL A 325 -10.61 10.26 -18.19
N ILE A 326 -10.43 11.51 -17.81
CA ILE A 326 -10.29 12.66 -18.74
C ILE A 326 -8.87 13.22 -18.67
N THR A 327 -8.36 13.71 -19.80
CA THR A 327 -7.00 14.26 -19.90
C THR A 327 -6.99 15.74 -20.24
N PHE A 328 -6.07 16.50 -19.67
CA PHE A 328 -5.89 17.94 -19.94
C PHE A 328 -4.46 18.23 -20.37
N ASN A 329 -4.29 19.13 -21.33
CA ASN A 329 -2.96 19.58 -21.79
C ASN A 329 -2.28 20.56 -20.83
N THR A 330 -2.99 21.08 -19.82
CA THR A 330 -2.42 22.02 -18.85
C THR A 330 -2.79 21.67 -17.40
N PRO A 331 -1.88 21.86 -16.44
CA PRO A 331 -2.16 21.61 -15.02
C PRO A 331 -3.27 22.52 -14.49
N LYS A 332 -3.35 23.76 -14.98
CA LYS A 332 -4.37 24.74 -14.59
C LYS A 332 -5.78 24.27 -14.97
N ALA A 333 -5.96 23.78 -16.20
CA ALA A 333 -7.26 23.26 -16.65
C ALA A 333 -7.67 22.02 -15.83
N ALA A 334 -6.75 21.09 -15.59
CA ALA A 334 -6.99 19.93 -14.74
C ALA A 334 -7.40 20.34 -13.31
N THR A 335 -6.68 21.29 -12.70
CA THR A 335 -6.97 21.79 -11.36
C THR A 335 -8.37 22.39 -11.27
N ALA A 336 -8.72 23.26 -12.22
CA ALA A 336 -10.03 23.89 -12.27
C ALA A 336 -11.16 22.87 -12.45
N ALA A 337 -10.94 21.83 -13.27
CA ALA A 337 -11.90 20.75 -13.44
C ALA A 337 -12.09 19.94 -12.14
N VAL A 338 -11.00 19.59 -11.46
CA VAL A 338 -11.04 18.82 -10.21
C VAL A 338 -11.79 19.60 -9.12
N GLN A 339 -11.50 20.89 -8.94
CA GLN A 339 -12.18 21.73 -7.96
C GLN A 339 -13.69 21.80 -8.20
N LYS A 340 -14.13 21.84 -9.46
CA LYS A 340 -15.55 21.82 -9.82
C LYS A 340 -16.19 20.46 -9.57
N LEU A 341 -15.54 19.39 -10.00
CA LEU A 341 -16.12 18.04 -9.97
C LEU A 341 -16.11 17.41 -8.57
N GLN A 342 -15.13 17.73 -7.71
CA GLN A 342 -14.94 17.04 -6.43
C GLN A 342 -16.07 17.27 -5.42
N ASN A 343 -16.76 18.41 -5.53
CA ASN A 343 -17.93 18.73 -4.71
C ASN A 343 -19.25 18.49 -5.47
N ALA A 344 -19.18 18.06 -6.71
CA ALA A 344 -20.37 17.80 -7.51
C ALA A 344 -21.05 16.49 -7.11
N THR A 345 -22.37 16.51 -7.23
CA THR A 345 -23.25 15.35 -7.05
C THR A 345 -24.01 15.10 -8.33
N TYR A 346 -24.22 13.84 -8.67
CA TYR A 346 -25.03 13.42 -9.82
C TYR A 346 -25.90 12.24 -9.38
N GLU A 347 -27.22 12.31 -9.63
CA GLU A 347 -28.20 11.32 -9.18
C GLU A 347 -28.03 10.95 -7.68
N GLU A 348 -27.97 11.99 -6.84
CA GLU A 348 -27.80 11.89 -5.37
C GLU A 348 -26.48 11.25 -4.90
N LYS A 349 -25.59 10.88 -5.82
CA LYS A 349 -24.26 10.33 -5.51
C LYS A 349 -23.20 11.40 -5.64
N LYS A 350 -22.34 11.50 -4.63
CA LYS A 350 -21.13 12.33 -4.70
C LYS A 350 -20.13 11.68 -5.66
N LEU A 351 -19.57 12.47 -6.57
CA LEU A 351 -18.56 11.99 -7.51
C LEU A 351 -17.24 11.66 -6.80
N ILE A 352 -16.54 10.67 -7.34
CA ILE A 352 -15.16 10.36 -6.95
C ILE A 352 -14.25 10.99 -8.01
N VAL A 353 -13.43 11.94 -7.60
CA VAL A 353 -12.55 12.69 -8.51
C VAL A 353 -11.12 12.62 -8.01
N LEU A 354 -10.20 12.14 -8.84
CA LEU A 354 -8.79 11.95 -8.46
C LEU A 354 -7.87 12.44 -9.57
N CYS A 355 -6.91 13.29 -9.25
CA CYS A 355 -5.77 13.52 -10.12
C CYS A 355 -4.87 12.29 -10.10
N LEU A 356 -4.57 11.75 -11.27
CA LEU A 356 -3.76 10.55 -11.38
C LEU A 356 -2.31 10.92 -11.68
N PRO A 357 -1.33 10.36 -10.94
CA PRO A 357 0.07 10.50 -11.32
C PRO A 357 0.33 9.77 -12.63
N ASN A 358 1.30 10.26 -13.37
CA ASN A 358 1.85 9.57 -14.53
C ASN A 358 3.18 8.91 -14.15
N VAL A 359 3.33 7.64 -14.52
CA VAL A 359 4.54 6.85 -14.25
C VAL A 359 5.31 6.69 -15.54
N GLN A 360 6.63 6.84 -15.46
CA GLN A 360 7.55 6.80 -16.59
C GLN A 360 8.41 5.52 -16.54
N PRO A 361 7.99 4.43 -17.21
CA PRO A 361 8.67 3.14 -17.13
C PRO A 361 10.10 3.15 -17.65
N GLN A 362 10.44 4.06 -18.56
CA GLN A 362 11.79 4.24 -19.11
C GLN A 362 12.82 4.67 -18.05
N MET A 363 12.37 5.15 -16.89
CA MET A 363 13.21 5.54 -15.76
C MET A 363 13.57 4.37 -14.83
N PHE A 364 13.06 3.17 -15.10
CA PHE A 364 13.32 2.00 -14.26
C PHE A 364 14.62 1.29 -14.66
N ASP A 365 15.36 0.81 -13.66
CA ASP A 365 16.35 -0.23 -13.90
C ASP A 365 15.63 -1.52 -14.34
N LYS A 366 16.30 -2.33 -15.18
CA LYS A 366 15.72 -3.55 -15.78
C LYS A 366 15.25 -4.61 -14.76
N ASP A 367 15.74 -4.53 -13.53
CA ASP A 367 15.47 -5.49 -12.46
C ASP A 367 14.44 -5.01 -11.43
N ILE A 368 13.80 -3.87 -11.67
CA ILE A 368 12.74 -3.31 -10.83
C ILE A 368 11.37 -3.75 -11.37
N GLU A 369 10.56 -4.33 -10.49
CA GLU A 369 9.16 -4.69 -10.73
C GLU A 369 8.30 -4.02 -9.66
N PRO A 370 7.89 -2.76 -9.85
CA PRO A 370 7.21 -1.99 -8.82
C PRO A 370 5.97 -2.72 -8.28
N LEU A 371 5.70 -2.58 -6.98
CA LEU A 371 4.51 -3.15 -6.37
C LEU A 371 3.34 -2.17 -6.41
N LEU A 372 2.18 -2.59 -6.91
CA LEU A 372 0.90 -1.93 -6.74
C LEU A 372 0.18 -2.53 -5.53
N VAL A 373 -0.05 -1.74 -4.49
CA VAL A 373 -0.75 -2.15 -3.27
C VAL A 373 -2.18 -1.61 -3.30
N LEU A 374 -3.15 -2.52 -3.23
CA LEU A 374 -4.58 -2.21 -3.24
C LEU A 374 -5.18 -2.60 -1.89
N VAL A 375 -5.61 -1.64 -1.09
CA VAL A 375 -6.10 -1.90 0.28
C VAL A 375 -7.60 -1.60 0.38
N ASN A 376 -8.38 -2.59 0.79
CA ASN A 376 -9.76 -2.38 1.22
C ASN A 376 -9.78 -1.98 2.70
N VAL A 377 -9.89 -0.68 2.97
CA VAL A 377 -9.79 -0.13 4.34
C VAL A 377 -10.95 -0.55 5.26
N LYS A 378 -12.09 -0.98 4.71
CA LYS A 378 -13.23 -1.51 5.48
C LYS A 378 -13.07 -2.98 5.87
N SER A 379 -12.14 -3.72 5.25
CA SER A 379 -11.94 -5.14 5.56
C SER A 379 -11.21 -5.34 6.90
N GLY A 380 -11.49 -6.46 7.57
CA GLY A 380 -10.71 -6.95 8.72
C GLY A 380 -10.95 -6.25 10.05
N GLY A 381 -12.12 -5.65 10.28
CA GLY A 381 -12.42 -4.91 11.52
C GLY A 381 -11.63 -3.61 11.60
N CYS A 382 -11.59 -2.85 10.50
CA CYS A 382 -10.90 -1.56 10.37
C CYS A 382 -9.36 -1.59 10.43
N GLN A 383 -8.74 -2.78 10.37
CA GLN A 383 -7.28 -2.93 10.30
C GLN A 383 -6.66 -2.35 9.00
N GLY A 384 -7.45 -2.22 7.94
CA GLY A 384 -6.98 -1.69 6.66
C GLY A 384 -6.45 -0.25 6.74
N ASN A 385 -6.97 0.59 7.65
CA ASN A 385 -6.50 1.97 7.84
C ASN A 385 -5.06 2.06 8.38
N GLU A 386 -4.71 1.20 9.34
CA GLU A 386 -3.35 1.14 9.86
C GLU A 386 -2.39 0.54 8.84
N LEU A 387 -2.85 -0.47 8.10
CA LEU A 387 -2.07 -1.16 7.09
C LEU A 387 -1.72 -0.24 5.90
N ILE A 388 -2.71 0.48 5.34
CA ILE A 388 -2.46 1.43 4.25
C ILE A 388 -1.51 2.55 4.69
N SER A 389 -1.68 3.06 5.91
CA SER A 389 -0.80 4.07 6.51
C SER A 389 0.62 3.56 6.69
N SER A 390 0.78 2.27 7.00
CA SER A 390 2.09 1.65 7.15
C SER A 390 2.78 1.43 5.81
N PHE A 391 2.06 0.95 4.79
CA PHE A 391 2.62 0.80 3.45
C PHE A 391 3.01 2.14 2.83
N ARG A 392 2.21 3.20 3.00
CA ARG A 392 2.57 4.57 2.54
C ARG A 392 3.81 5.16 3.23
N LYS A 393 4.23 4.61 4.38
CA LYS A 393 5.49 4.99 5.04
C LYS A 393 6.69 4.16 4.56
N LEU A 394 6.45 2.99 3.99
CA LEU A 394 7.50 2.05 3.56
C LEU A 394 7.74 2.08 2.05
N LEU A 395 6.72 2.42 1.27
CA LEU A 395 6.72 2.49 -0.18
C LEU A 395 6.43 3.90 -0.65
N ASN A 396 6.65 4.18 -1.93
CA ASN A 396 6.18 5.41 -2.53
C ASN A 396 4.64 5.49 -2.39
N PRO A 397 4.05 6.58 -1.86
CA PRO A 397 2.61 6.68 -1.68
C PRO A 397 1.78 6.45 -2.94
N PHE A 398 2.32 6.73 -4.12
CA PHE A 398 1.67 6.46 -5.42
C PHE A 398 1.68 4.99 -5.83
N GLN A 399 2.22 4.10 -4.99
CA GLN A 399 2.06 2.65 -5.08
C GLN A 399 0.87 2.14 -4.29
N VAL A 400 0.29 2.94 -3.39
CA VAL A 400 -0.62 2.45 -2.35
C VAL A 400 -1.99 3.14 -2.43
N PHE A 401 -2.98 2.38 -2.91
CA PHE A 401 -4.32 2.86 -3.18
C PHE A 401 -5.35 2.26 -2.23
N ASP A 402 -6.30 3.11 -1.82
CA ASP A 402 -7.52 2.66 -1.15
C ASP A 402 -8.56 2.30 -2.22
N VAL A 403 -8.96 1.03 -2.29
CA VAL A 403 -9.92 0.58 -3.31
C VAL A 403 -11.32 1.17 -3.10
N LEU A 404 -11.64 1.70 -1.91
CA LEU A 404 -12.91 2.40 -1.70
C LEU A 404 -12.92 3.80 -2.34
N LYS A 405 -11.76 4.28 -2.82
CA LYS A 405 -11.61 5.57 -3.50
C LYS A 405 -11.41 5.36 -5.00
N GLY A 406 -12.49 4.98 -5.69
CA GLY A 406 -12.50 4.81 -7.16
C GLY A 406 -12.18 3.40 -7.65
N GLY A 407 -12.04 2.42 -6.76
CA GLY A 407 -11.82 1.02 -7.11
C GLY A 407 -10.37 0.68 -7.46
N PRO A 408 -10.10 -0.61 -7.76
CA PRO A 408 -8.81 -1.09 -8.25
C PRO A 408 -8.34 -0.39 -9.54
N LEU A 409 -9.30 0.02 -10.39
CA LEU A 409 -9.06 0.60 -11.71
C LEU A 409 -8.18 1.85 -11.68
N VAL A 410 -8.23 2.65 -10.61
CA VAL A 410 -7.38 3.83 -10.42
C VAL A 410 -5.91 3.42 -10.38
N GLY A 411 -5.55 2.45 -9.54
CA GLY A 411 -4.18 1.96 -9.43
C GLY A 411 -3.72 1.24 -10.70
N LEU A 412 -4.61 0.46 -11.31
CA LEU A 412 -4.34 -0.22 -12.58
C LEU A 412 -4.08 0.77 -13.72
N TYR A 413 -4.84 1.86 -13.80
CA TYR A 413 -4.61 2.93 -14.77
C TYR A 413 -3.25 3.60 -14.58
N VAL A 414 -2.86 3.90 -13.34
CA VAL A 414 -1.54 4.49 -13.03
C VAL A 414 -0.39 3.57 -13.46
N PHE A 415 -0.55 2.26 -13.29
CA PHE A 415 0.46 1.26 -13.61
C PHE A 415 0.37 0.73 -15.06
N ARG A 416 -0.61 1.19 -15.86
CA ARG A 416 -0.93 0.59 -17.17
C ARG A 416 0.24 0.58 -18.16
N ASN A 417 1.12 1.57 -18.11
CA ASN A 417 2.27 1.66 -19.03
C ASN A 417 3.47 0.82 -18.58
N ILE A 418 3.43 0.26 -17.37
CA ILE A 418 4.55 -0.49 -16.80
C ILE A 418 4.53 -1.92 -17.37
N PRO A 419 5.59 -2.38 -18.06
CA PRO A 419 5.60 -3.69 -18.71
C PRO A 419 5.68 -4.86 -17.72
N LYS A 420 6.23 -4.64 -16.52
CA LYS A 420 6.34 -5.65 -15.46
C LYS A 420 6.17 -5.02 -14.08
N TYR A 421 5.17 -5.47 -13.34
CA TYR A 421 4.89 -5.04 -11.98
C TYR A 421 4.14 -6.13 -11.21
N LYS A 422 4.11 -6.03 -9.89
CA LYS A 422 3.39 -6.98 -9.01
C LYS A 422 2.19 -6.29 -8.35
N ILE A 423 1.21 -7.07 -7.92
CA ILE A 423 0.06 -6.56 -7.17
C ILE A 423 0.03 -7.20 -5.77
N LEU A 424 -0.27 -6.41 -4.75
CA LEU A 424 -0.63 -6.88 -3.41
C LEU A 424 -2.03 -6.39 -3.07
N ALA A 425 -3.00 -7.30 -3.06
CA ALA A 425 -4.38 -6.99 -2.71
C ALA A 425 -4.66 -7.34 -1.24
N CYS A 426 -5.06 -6.34 -0.46
CA CYS A 426 -5.34 -6.46 0.97
C CYS A 426 -6.86 -6.44 1.20
N GLY A 427 -7.44 -7.61 1.47
CA GLY A 427 -8.89 -7.78 1.52
C GLY A 427 -9.32 -9.21 1.85
N GLY A 428 -10.61 -9.49 1.75
CA GLY A 428 -11.16 -10.86 1.73
C GLY A 428 -11.31 -11.39 0.30
N ASP A 429 -11.80 -12.62 0.14
CA ASP A 429 -11.94 -13.27 -1.17
C ASP A 429 -12.71 -12.42 -2.19
N GLY A 430 -13.84 -11.79 -1.80
CA GLY A 430 -14.58 -10.89 -2.69
C GLY A 430 -13.80 -9.64 -3.13
N THR A 431 -12.91 -9.10 -2.29
CA THR A 431 -12.01 -8.01 -2.71
C THR A 431 -10.99 -8.51 -3.74
N ILE A 432 -10.47 -9.73 -3.57
CA ILE A 432 -9.54 -10.31 -4.53
C ILE A 432 -10.24 -10.59 -5.86
N GLY A 433 -11.45 -11.15 -5.84
CA GLY A 433 -12.30 -11.33 -7.02
C GLY A 433 -12.54 -10.01 -7.76
N TRP A 434 -12.87 -8.94 -7.04
CA TRP A 434 -13.04 -7.61 -7.62
C TRP A 434 -11.76 -7.07 -8.30
N VAL A 435 -10.60 -7.26 -7.67
CA VAL A 435 -9.31 -6.88 -8.26
C VAL A 435 -9.03 -7.68 -9.54
N LEU A 436 -9.29 -8.99 -9.55
CA LEU A 436 -9.10 -9.84 -10.73
C LEU A 436 -10.06 -9.45 -11.87
N GLN A 437 -11.31 -9.12 -11.57
CA GLN A 437 -12.27 -8.62 -12.57
C GLN A 437 -11.81 -7.28 -13.17
N CYS A 438 -11.37 -6.33 -12.34
CA CYS A 438 -10.83 -5.06 -12.83
C CYS A 438 -9.56 -5.26 -13.69
N LEU A 439 -8.73 -6.26 -13.37
CA LEU A 439 -7.58 -6.62 -14.21
C LEU A 439 -8.03 -7.14 -15.58
N ASP A 440 -9.09 -7.95 -15.65
CA ASP A 440 -9.61 -8.45 -16.92
C ASP A 440 -10.09 -7.33 -17.86
N ILE A 441 -10.62 -6.25 -17.27
CA ILE A 441 -11.08 -5.06 -18.00
C ILE A 441 -9.88 -4.20 -18.42
N ALA A 442 -8.96 -3.92 -17.48
CA ALA A 442 -7.84 -3.01 -17.73
C ALA A 442 -6.75 -3.59 -18.64
N LYS A 443 -6.66 -4.93 -18.79
CA LYS A 443 -5.58 -5.59 -19.55
C LYS A 443 -5.51 -5.20 -21.03
N GLN A 444 -6.62 -4.72 -21.63
CA GLN A 444 -6.65 -4.34 -23.04
C GLN A 444 -5.78 -3.10 -23.32
N ASP A 445 -5.73 -2.18 -22.36
CA ASP A 445 -5.01 -0.91 -22.44
C ASP A 445 -3.69 -0.92 -21.64
N ALA A 446 -3.26 -2.09 -21.15
CA ALA A 446 -2.10 -2.23 -20.28
C ALA A 446 -0.92 -2.92 -20.98
N ALA A 447 0.28 -2.41 -20.76
CA ALA A 447 1.55 -3.00 -21.20
C ALA A 447 1.85 -4.34 -20.52
N CYS A 448 1.33 -4.57 -19.30
CA CYS A 448 1.46 -5.84 -18.59
C CYS A 448 0.12 -6.58 -18.57
N PHE A 449 0.04 -7.69 -19.30
CA PHE A 449 -1.20 -8.45 -19.49
C PHE A 449 -1.61 -9.29 -18.26
N SER A 450 -0.66 -9.77 -17.46
CA SER A 450 -0.94 -10.65 -16.32
C SER A 450 0.03 -10.39 -15.16
N PRO A 451 -0.11 -9.24 -14.45
CA PRO A 451 0.71 -8.96 -13.28
C PRO A 451 0.39 -9.96 -12.15
N PRO A 452 1.40 -10.57 -11.51
CA PRO A 452 1.16 -11.54 -10.46
C PRO A 452 0.59 -10.88 -9.19
N CYS A 453 -0.48 -11.46 -8.63
CA CYS A 453 -1.22 -10.90 -7.50
C CYS A 453 -1.01 -11.68 -6.19
N GLY A 454 -0.49 -11.03 -5.15
CA GLY A 454 -0.40 -11.54 -3.78
C GLY A 454 -1.53 -11.03 -2.89
N ILE A 455 -1.71 -11.66 -1.72
CA ILE A 455 -2.86 -11.41 -0.84
C ILE A 455 -2.41 -11.08 0.58
N VAL A 456 -2.98 -10.03 1.17
CA VAL A 456 -3.03 -9.86 2.63
C VAL A 456 -4.45 -10.17 3.11
N PRO A 457 -4.66 -11.26 3.87
CA PRO A 457 -5.98 -11.75 4.22
C PRO A 457 -6.66 -10.89 5.30
N LEU A 458 -7.41 -9.87 4.90
CA LEU A 458 -8.22 -9.04 5.80
C LEU A 458 -9.65 -9.58 5.97
N GLY A 459 -10.10 -10.54 5.17
CA GLY A 459 -11.46 -11.11 5.25
C GLY A 459 -11.67 -12.12 6.40
N THR A 460 -12.83 -12.78 6.39
CA THR A 460 -13.20 -13.83 7.37
C THR A 460 -12.91 -15.25 6.85
N GLY A 461 -13.19 -15.53 5.57
CA GLY A 461 -12.94 -16.82 4.90
C GLY A 461 -11.45 -17.00 4.54
N ASN A 462 -10.98 -16.18 3.60
CA ASN A 462 -9.62 -16.09 3.09
C ASN A 462 -9.13 -17.41 2.49
N ASP A 463 -9.99 -18.10 1.76
CA ASP A 463 -9.72 -19.44 1.24
C ASP A 463 -8.61 -19.44 0.18
N LEU A 464 -8.62 -18.47 -0.73
CA LEU A 464 -7.56 -18.32 -1.73
C LEU A 464 -6.20 -17.99 -1.08
N SER A 465 -6.21 -17.12 -0.06
CA SER A 465 -5.01 -16.79 0.73
C SER A 465 -4.41 -18.01 1.43
N ARG A 466 -5.24 -18.93 1.95
CA ARG A 466 -4.78 -20.16 2.61
C ARG A 466 -4.08 -21.08 1.63
N VAL A 467 -4.68 -21.30 0.45
CA VAL A 467 -4.09 -22.12 -0.63
C VAL A 467 -2.77 -21.53 -1.11
N LEU A 468 -2.70 -20.21 -1.24
CA LEU A 468 -1.50 -19.47 -1.63
C LEU A 468 -0.50 -19.22 -0.48
N ARG A 469 -0.78 -19.76 0.71
CA ARG A 469 0.09 -19.74 1.91
C ARG A 469 0.32 -18.36 2.53
N TRP A 470 -0.51 -17.38 2.20
CA TRP A 470 -0.52 -16.06 2.85
C TRP A 470 -1.19 -16.09 4.22
N GLY A 471 -1.93 -17.16 4.52
CA GLY A 471 -2.49 -17.42 5.84
C GLY A 471 -4.00 -17.19 5.91
N GLY A 472 -4.56 -17.39 7.09
CA GLY A 472 -6.01 -17.35 7.32
C GLY A 472 -6.59 -15.99 7.72
N GLY A 473 -5.72 -15.02 7.99
CA GLY A 473 -6.11 -13.71 8.49
C GLY A 473 -4.90 -12.93 9.01
N TYR A 474 -4.80 -11.66 8.65
CA TYR A 474 -3.84 -10.71 9.20
C TYR A 474 -4.28 -10.31 10.61
N THR A 475 -3.38 -10.28 11.59
CA THR A 475 -3.74 -9.97 12.99
C THR A 475 -3.46 -8.52 13.40
N GLY A 476 -2.76 -7.73 12.58
CA GLY A 476 -2.26 -6.41 12.95
C GLY A 476 -0.89 -6.44 13.65
N GLU A 477 -0.49 -7.59 14.20
CA GLU A 477 0.79 -7.76 14.89
C GLU A 477 1.96 -8.01 13.92
N GLU A 478 1.65 -8.48 12.72
CA GLU A 478 2.65 -8.75 11.68
C GLU A 478 3.27 -7.44 11.18
N ASN A 479 4.60 -7.41 11.07
CA ASN A 479 5.29 -6.23 10.58
C ASN A 479 5.05 -6.08 9.06
N PRO A 480 4.49 -4.95 8.58
CA PRO A 480 4.26 -4.73 7.14
C PRO A 480 5.52 -4.87 6.29
N MET A 481 6.69 -4.57 6.85
CA MET A 481 7.97 -4.76 6.18
C MET A 481 8.28 -6.22 5.86
N ASP A 482 7.85 -7.17 6.70
CA ASP A 482 8.07 -8.59 6.46
C ASP A 482 7.13 -9.12 5.38
N ILE A 483 5.89 -8.60 5.30
CA ILE A 483 4.97 -8.87 4.19
C ILE A 483 5.59 -8.44 2.86
N LEU A 484 6.18 -7.24 2.79
CA LEU A 484 6.84 -6.76 1.57
C LEU A 484 8.03 -7.63 1.15
N LYS A 485 8.81 -8.14 2.11
CA LYS A 485 9.88 -9.12 1.81
C LYS A 485 9.30 -10.44 1.30
N ASP A 486 8.21 -10.90 1.89
CA ASP A 486 7.54 -12.12 1.43
C ASP A 486 7.02 -11.96 -0.02
N VAL A 487 6.59 -10.76 -0.43
CA VAL A 487 6.22 -10.45 -1.83
C VAL A 487 7.41 -10.52 -2.78
N ILE A 488 8.57 -9.99 -2.36
CA ILE A 488 9.80 -10.06 -3.17
C ILE A 488 10.20 -11.53 -3.43
N GLU A 489 10.04 -12.38 -2.41
CA GLU A 489 10.45 -13.80 -2.43
C GLU A 489 9.35 -14.77 -2.93
N ALA A 490 8.17 -14.24 -3.26
CA ALA A 490 7.02 -15.04 -3.64
C ALA A 490 7.20 -15.73 -5.00
N GLU A 491 6.56 -16.88 -5.14
CA GLU A 491 6.55 -17.66 -6.38
C GLU A 491 5.32 -17.36 -7.19
N GLU A 492 5.47 -17.22 -8.50
CA GLU A 492 4.34 -17.10 -9.41
C GLU A 492 3.70 -18.48 -9.64
N VAL A 493 2.38 -18.54 -9.49
CA VAL A 493 1.56 -19.72 -9.75
C VAL A 493 0.34 -19.31 -10.58
N ARG A 494 -0.16 -20.21 -11.41
CA ARG A 494 -1.39 -19.97 -12.18
C ARG A 494 -2.60 -20.27 -11.31
N LEU A 495 -3.69 -19.56 -11.58
CA LEU A 495 -5.02 -19.82 -11.05
C LEU A 495 -5.98 -19.98 -12.24
N ASP A 496 -6.58 -21.17 -12.35
CA ASP A 496 -7.70 -21.39 -13.25
C ASP A 496 -8.93 -20.66 -12.74
N ARG A 497 -9.69 -20.08 -13.66
CA ARG A 497 -10.94 -19.36 -13.40
C ARG A 497 -12.03 -19.95 -14.27
N TRP A 498 -13.26 -19.85 -13.79
CA TRP A 498 -14.38 -20.61 -14.32
C TRP A 498 -15.56 -19.68 -14.59
N ALA A 499 -16.19 -19.83 -15.74
CA ALA A 499 -17.42 -19.13 -16.09
C ALA A 499 -18.59 -19.98 -15.59
N VAL A 500 -19.38 -19.42 -14.68
CA VAL A 500 -20.67 -19.98 -14.26
C VAL A 500 -21.74 -19.25 -15.05
N VAL A 501 -22.41 -19.96 -15.94
CA VAL A 501 -23.47 -19.46 -16.81
C VAL A 501 -24.80 -19.99 -16.31
N PHE A 502 -25.73 -19.09 -16.01
CA PHE A 502 -27.09 -19.41 -15.61
C PHE A 502 -28.01 -19.19 -16.79
N HIS A 503 -28.75 -20.21 -17.18
CA HIS A 503 -29.80 -20.14 -18.19
C HIS A 503 -31.13 -20.40 -17.50
N GLU A 504 -32.02 -19.42 -17.50
CA GLU A 504 -33.35 -19.57 -16.94
C GLU A 504 -34.27 -20.33 -17.90
N GLU A 505 -35.18 -21.14 -17.37
CA GLU A 505 -36.22 -21.80 -18.17
C GLU A 505 -37.33 -20.79 -18.49
N GLU A 506 -37.72 -20.67 -19.77
CA GLU A 506 -38.83 -19.80 -20.16
C GLU A 506 -40.13 -20.25 -19.48
N ARG A 507 -40.75 -19.34 -18.72
CA ARG A 507 -42.10 -19.59 -18.17
C ARG A 507 -43.09 -19.69 -19.32
N SER A 508 -43.41 -20.91 -19.75
CA SER A 508 -44.56 -21.16 -20.62
C SER A 508 -45.82 -20.70 -19.89
N GLN A 509 -46.41 -19.59 -20.31
CA GLN A 509 -47.70 -19.14 -19.79
C GLN A 509 -48.74 -20.27 -19.99
N PRO A 510 -49.56 -20.60 -18.98
CA PRO A 510 -50.64 -21.56 -19.18
C PRO A 510 -51.62 -21.01 -20.22
N PRO A 511 -52.21 -21.85 -21.10
CA PRO A 511 -53.19 -21.38 -22.07
C PRO A 511 -54.43 -20.89 -21.31
N THR A 512 -54.61 -19.58 -21.20
CA THR A 512 -55.86 -19.00 -20.72
C THR A 512 -56.94 -19.27 -21.76
N SER A 513 -57.81 -20.23 -21.45
CA SER A 513 -59.07 -20.46 -22.15
C SER A 513 -60.03 -19.31 -21.87
N SER A 514 -59.92 -18.23 -22.64
CA SER A 514 -60.98 -17.24 -22.81
C SER A 514 -60.73 -16.48 -24.11
N GLY A 515 -61.60 -16.69 -25.10
CA GLY A 515 -61.51 -16.08 -26.42
C GLY A 515 -61.69 -14.57 -26.39
N ALA A 516 -60.56 -13.85 -26.29
CA ALA A 516 -60.45 -12.45 -26.65
C ALA A 516 -59.29 -12.33 -27.64
N GLU A 517 -59.55 -11.73 -28.80
CA GLU A 517 -58.52 -11.51 -29.82
C GLU A 517 -57.37 -10.64 -29.29
N PRO A 518 -56.10 -10.98 -29.59
CA PRO A 518 -54.97 -10.16 -29.17
C PRO A 518 -54.91 -8.88 -30.01
N SER A 519 -54.79 -7.73 -29.34
CA SER A 519 -54.50 -6.45 -29.98
C SER A 519 -53.05 -6.39 -30.50
N PRO A 520 -52.76 -5.67 -31.60
CA PRO A 520 -51.43 -5.66 -32.23
C PRO A 520 -50.33 -4.94 -31.44
N GLU A 521 -50.63 -4.45 -30.24
CA GLU A 521 -49.70 -3.63 -29.44
C GLU A 521 -48.91 -4.45 -28.40
N THR A 522 -49.20 -5.75 -28.23
CA THR A 522 -48.52 -6.62 -27.25
C THR A 522 -47.42 -7.50 -27.87
N GLU A 523 -47.23 -7.48 -29.19
CA GLU A 523 -46.20 -8.29 -29.88
C GLU A 523 -44.78 -7.70 -29.83
N GLN A 524 -44.57 -6.56 -29.15
CA GLN A 524 -43.25 -5.89 -29.07
C GLN A 524 -42.50 -6.06 -27.74
N MET A 525 -42.84 -7.05 -26.92
CA MET A 525 -42.00 -7.48 -25.80
C MET A 525 -41.55 -8.93 -25.97
N MET A 526 -40.86 -9.23 -27.08
CA MET A 526 -39.97 -10.39 -27.11
C MET A 526 -38.79 -10.08 -26.18
N SER A 527 -38.70 -10.76 -25.03
CA SER A 527 -37.50 -10.73 -24.21
C SER A 527 -36.33 -11.26 -25.05
N ASN A 528 -35.25 -10.48 -25.13
CA ASN A 528 -34.04 -10.90 -25.82
C ASN A 528 -33.49 -12.16 -25.13
N PRO A 529 -33.07 -13.22 -25.86
CA PRO A 529 -32.46 -14.41 -25.24
C PRO A 529 -31.20 -14.09 -24.41
N GLU A 530 -30.55 -12.97 -24.73
CA GLU A 530 -29.40 -12.43 -23.99
C GLU A 530 -29.78 -11.92 -22.58
N ASP A 531 -31.04 -11.52 -22.35
CA ASP A 531 -31.51 -11.01 -21.05
C ASP A 531 -31.81 -12.15 -20.04
N GLN A 532 -31.96 -13.40 -20.51
CA GLN A 532 -32.25 -14.59 -19.68
C GLN A 532 -30.98 -15.36 -19.28
N THR A 533 -29.80 -14.91 -19.71
CA THR A 533 -28.53 -15.57 -19.43
C THR A 533 -27.64 -14.65 -18.60
N SER A 534 -27.24 -15.10 -17.40
CA SER A 534 -26.26 -14.39 -16.58
C SER A 534 -24.96 -15.18 -16.45
N MET A 535 -23.82 -14.46 -16.39
CA MET A 535 -22.49 -15.07 -16.32
C MET A 535 -21.67 -14.47 -15.17
N ILE A 536 -21.11 -15.34 -14.33
CA ILE A 536 -20.25 -14.97 -13.21
C ILE A 536 -18.91 -15.68 -13.34
N ILE A 537 -17.80 -14.98 -13.08
CA ILE A 537 -16.48 -15.61 -13.02
C ILE A 537 -16.17 -16.08 -11.59
N MET A 538 -16.08 -17.40 -11.43
CA MET A 538 -15.73 -18.09 -10.20
C MET A 538 -14.21 -18.31 -10.09
N ASN A 539 -13.67 -18.07 -8.90
CA ASN A 539 -12.27 -18.26 -8.54
C ASN A 539 -12.06 -19.34 -7.48
N ASN A 540 -13.01 -19.54 -6.57
CA ASN A 540 -12.87 -20.43 -5.43
C ASN A 540 -13.78 -21.66 -5.55
N TYR A 541 -15.09 -21.46 -5.51
CA TYR A 541 -16.06 -22.54 -5.49
C TYR A 541 -17.49 -22.07 -5.77
N PHE A 542 -18.30 -23.01 -6.24
CA PHE A 542 -19.75 -22.89 -6.43
C PHE A 542 -20.45 -23.83 -5.44
N GLY A 543 -21.60 -23.42 -4.92
CA GLY A 543 -22.42 -24.27 -4.05
C GLY A 543 -23.89 -24.19 -4.41
N ILE A 544 -24.61 -25.32 -4.31
CA ILE A 544 -26.07 -25.41 -4.43
C ILE A 544 -26.62 -26.24 -3.26
N GLY A 545 -27.77 -25.82 -2.73
CA GLY A 545 -28.47 -26.53 -1.64
C GLY A 545 -27.98 -26.10 -0.26
N ILE A 546 -27.68 -27.07 0.61
CA ILE A 546 -27.60 -26.83 2.06
C ILE A 546 -26.58 -25.77 2.49
N ASP A 547 -25.42 -25.75 1.85
CA ASP A 547 -24.34 -24.77 2.07
C ASP A 547 -24.75 -23.37 1.59
N ALA A 548 -25.25 -23.29 0.36
CA ALA A 548 -25.69 -22.03 -0.23
C ALA A 548 -26.82 -21.36 0.57
N ASP A 549 -27.75 -22.13 1.12
CA ASP A 549 -28.81 -21.60 1.99
C ASP A 549 -28.25 -21.04 3.32
N VAL A 550 -27.26 -21.70 3.93
CA VAL A 550 -26.58 -21.14 5.11
C VAL A 550 -25.86 -19.84 4.76
N CYS A 551 -25.21 -19.80 3.59
CA CYS A 551 -24.58 -18.59 3.05
C CYS A 551 -25.60 -17.46 2.83
N LEU A 552 -26.76 -17.77 2.23
CA LEU A 552 -27.85 -16.82 1.96
C LEU A 552 -28.41 -16.23 3.25
N LYS A 553 -28.70 -17.07 4.26
CA LYS A 553 -29.19 -16.61 5.56
C LYS A 553 -28.17 -15.74 6.29
N PHE A 554 -26.88 -16.08 6.17
CA PHE A 554 -25.80 -15.26 6.72
C PHE A 554 -25.72 -13.90 6.02
N HIS A 555 -25.82 -13.88 4.69
CA HIS A 555 -25.81 -12.66 3.88
C HIS A 555 -26.98 -11.74 4.25
N ASN A 556 -28.21 -12.25 4.26
CA ASN A 556 -29.41 -11.48 4.63
C ASN A 556 -29.31 -10.89 6.05
N LYS A 557 -28.77 -11.66 7.01
CA LYS A 557 -28.54 -11.15 8.38
C LYS A 557 -27.47 -10.06 8.43
N ARG A 558 -26.40 -10.20 7.62
CA ARG A 558 -25.32 -9.22 7.51
C ARG A 558 -25.82 -7.92 6.90
N ASP A 559 -26.60 -8.00 5.84
CA ASP A 559 -27.14 -6.84 5.15
C ASP A 559 -28.17 -6.08 5.99
N ALA A 560 -28.96 -6.80 6.79
CA ALA A 560 -29.88 -6.19 7.74
C ALA A 560 -29.16 -5.50 8.93
N ASN A 561 -27.92 -5.89 9.27
CA ASN A 561 -27.21 -5.38 10.44
C ASN A 561 -25.70 -5.18 10.22
N PRO A 562 -25.24 -4.39 9.23
CA PRO A 562 -23.84 -4.35 8.80
C PRO A 562 -22.86 -4.00 9.93
N GLU A 563 -23.25 -3.13 10.86
CA GLU A 563 -22.42 -2.69 11.98
C GLU A 563 -22.03 -3.83 12.94
N LYS A 564 -22.88 -4.85 13.08
CA LYS A 564 -22.64 -6.01 13.95
C LYS A 564 -21.63 -7.00 13.35
N PHE A 565 -21.34 -6.93 12.04
CA PHE A 565 -20.50 -7.88 11.32
C PHE A 565 -19.06 -7.38 11.07
N SER A 566 -18.58 -6.48 11.92
CA SER A 566 -17.23 -5.90 11.85
C SER A 566 -16.13 -6.83 12.37
N SER A 567 -16.46 -7.84 13.19
CA SER A 567 -15.49 -8.76 13.79
C SER A 567 -15.48 -10.13 13.12
N ARG A 568 -14.29 -10.61 12.74
CA ARG A 568 -14.10 -11.96 12.14
C ARG A 568 -14.57 -13.09 13.06
N LEU A 569 -14.32 -12.99 14.37
CA LEU A 569 -14.73 -14.03 15.32
C LEU A 569 -16.26 -14.06 15.46
N PHE A 570 -16.88 -12.88 15.49
CA PHE A 570 -18.33 -12.74 15.53
C PHE A 570 -18.97 -13.30 14.26
N ASN A 571 -18.43 -12.96 13.09
CA ASN A 571 -18.91 -13.45 11.79
C ASN A 571 -18.88 -14.99 11.73
N LYS A 572 -17.78 -15.61 12.18
CA LYS A 572 -17.68 -17.08 12.29
C LYS A 572 -18.71 -17.67 13.24
N THR A 573 -18.92 -17.03 14.39
CA THR A 573 -19.89 -17.48 15.40
C THR A 573 -21.33 -17.41 14.87
N GLN A 574 -21.68 -16.35 14.14
CA GLN A 574 -22.99 -16.23 13.50
C GLN A 574 -23.21 -17.31 12.45
N TYR A 575 -22.19 -17.60 11.63
CA TYR A 575 -22.26 -18.66 10.63
C TYR A 575 -22.52 -20.04 11.28
N VAL A 576 -21.83 -20.36 12.37
CA VAL A 576 -22.09 -21.57 13.18
C VAL A 576 -23.51 -21.57 13.77
N LYS A 577 -23.97 -20.44 14.33
CA LYS A 577 -25.31 -20.32 14.92
C LYS A 577 -26.41 -20.58 13.89
N ILE A 578 -26.27 -20.04 12.67
CA ILE A 578 -27.21 -20.27 11.57
C ILE A 578 -27.19 -21.74 11.14
N GLY A 579 -26.00 -22.33 11.01
CA GLY A 579 -25.87 -23.76 10.73
C GLY A 579 -26.57 -24.64 11.76
N LEU A 580 -26.37 -24.35 13.06
CA LEU A 580 -27.04 -25.07 14.16
C LEU A 580 -28.57 -24.88 14.13
N GLN A 581 -29.07 -23.66 13.89
CA GLN A 581 -30.52 -23.42 13.77
C GLN A 581 -31.17 -24.30 12.68
N LYS A 582 -30.47 -24.51 11.57
CA LYS A 582 -30.94 -25.33 10.46
C LYS A 582 -31.04 -26.82 10.81
N VAL A 583 -30.15 -27.33 11.67
CA VAL A 583 -30.23 -28.72 12.18
C VAL A 583 -31.58 -29.00 12.86
N PHE A 584 -32.13 -28.01 13.57
CA PHE A 584 -33.27 -28.20 14.47
C PHE A 584 -34.63 -27.82 13.87
N PHE A 585 -34.70 -26.91 12.88
CA PHE A 585 -35.99 -26.27 12.53
C PHE A 585 -36.36 -26.22 11.03
N GLU A 586 -35.45 -26.44 10.07
CA GLU A 586 -35.75 -26.20 8.64
C GLU A 586 -35.13 -27.25 7.69
N ARG A 587 -35.95 -27.86 6.82
CA ARG A 587 -35.55 -28.87 5.82
C ARG A 587 -35.74 -28.42 4.36
N THR A 588 -35.40 -27.18 4.06
CA THR A 588 -35.59 -26.56 2.72
C THR A 588 -34.86 -27.28 1.59
N CYS A 589 -33.73 -27.97 1.88
CA CYS A 589 -32.91 -28.62 0.85
C CYS A 589 -33.05 -30.15 0.79
N LYS A 590 -34.12 -30.70 1.40
CA LYS A 590 -34.29 -32.15 1.52
C LYS A 590 -34.46 -32.81 0.15
N ASP A 591 -33.86 -33.99 -0.02
CA ASP A 591 -33.97 -34.81 -1.23
C ASP A 591 -33.42 -34.13 -2.50
N LEU A 592 -32.46 -33.18 -2.37
CA LEU A 592 -31.82 -32.49 -3.51
C LEU A 592 -31.42 -33.46 -4.63
N TRP A 593 -30.78 -34.58 -4.27
CA TRP A 593 -30.30 -35.60 -5.21
C TRP A 593 -31.37 -36.22 -6.13
N LYS A 594 -32.66 -36.11 -5.80
CA LYS A 594 -33.77 -36.58 -6.65
C LYS A 594 -34.32 -35.51 -7.60
N ARG A 595 -33.91 -34.25 -7.41
CA ARG A 595 -34.57 -33.07 -7.98
C ARG A 595 -33.66 -32.25 -8.88
N ILE A 596 -32.39 -32.62 -8.95
CA ILE A 596 -31.40 -32.02 -9.84
C ILE A 596 -30.71 -33.12 -10.63
N GLU A 597 -30.33 -32.79 -11.85
CA GLU A 597 -29.51 -33.65 -12.70
C GLU A 597 -28.11 -33.08 -12.75
N LEU A 598 -27.10 -33.93 -12.56
CA LEU A 598 -25.69 -33.55 -12.64
C LEU A 598 -25.05 -34.24 -13.84
N GLU A 599 -24.47 -33.44 -14.73
CA GLU A 599 -23.61 -33.92 -15.80
C GLU A 599 -22.19 -33.38 -15.60
N VAL A 600 -21.19 -34.26 -15.76
CA VAL A 600 -19.77 -33.92 -15.71
C VAL A 600 -19.08 -34.45 -16.97
N ASP A 601 -18.45 -33.57 -17.74
CA ASP A 601 -17.78 -33.88 -19.00
C ASP A 601 -18.64 -34.71 -19.98
N GLY A 602 -19.93 -34.37 -20.12
CA GLY A 602 -20.86 -35.06 -21.02
C GLY A 602 -21.47 -36.34 -20.44
N LYS A 603 -21.16 -36.71 -19.19
CA LYS A 603 -21.67 -37.93 -18.53
C LYS A 603 -22.62 -37.57 -17.40
N ILE A 604 -23.83 -38.10 -17.45
CA ILE A 604 -24.79 -38.03 -16.35
C ILE A 604 -24.24 -38.82 -15.15
N ILE A 605 -24.26 -38.20 -13.97
CA ILE A 605 -23.74 -38.75 -12.73
C ILE A 605 -24.89 -39.09 -11.80
N ASP A 606 -24.97 -40.35 -11.37
CA ASP A 606 -25.92 -40.78 -10.35
C ASP A 606 -25.55 -40.19 -8.99
N LEU A 607 -26.44 -39.36 -8.43
CA LEU A 607 -26.19 -38.67 -7.17
C LEU A 607 -26.48 -39.57 -5.95
N PRO A 608 -25.57 -39.63 -4.96
CA PRO A 608 -25.86 -40.28 -3.68
C PRO A 608 -26.87 -39.45 -2.87
N ASN A 609 -27.37 -39.99 -1.75
CA ASN A 609 -28.29 -39.26 -0.87
C ASN A 609 -27.64 -38.00 -0.27
N ILE A 610 -27.80 -36.86 -0.96
CA ILE A 610 -27.21 -35.57 -0.62
C ILE A 610 -28.25 -34.45 -0.58
N GLU A 611 -27.97 -33.44 0.23
CA GLU A 611 -28.76 -32.21 0.39
C GLU A 611 -27.99 -30.96 -0.09
N GLY A 612 -26.74 -31.12 -0.53
CA GLY A 612 -25.94 -30.06 -1.13
C GLY A 612 -24.82 -30.58 -2.02
N ILE A 613 -24.45 -29.79 -3.01
CA ILE A 613 -23.26 -29.99 -3.86
C ILE A 613 -22.36 -28.76 -3.72
N VAL A 614 -21.06 -29.00 -3.56
CA VAL A 614 -20.01 -27.98 -3.62
C VAL A 614 -19.03 -28.36 -4.72
N ILE A 615 -18.81 -27.43 -5.65
CA ILE A 615 -17.89 -27.57 -6.76
C ILE A 615 -16.67 -26.70 -6.46
N LEU A 616 -15.51 -27.32 -6.31
CA LEU A 616 -14.28 -26.67 -5.84
C LEU A 616 -13.30 -26.46 -7.00
N ASN A 617 -12.77 -25.23 -7.12
CA ASN A 617 -11.51 -24.95 -7.83
C ASN A 617 -10.32 -24.93 -6.86
N LEU A 618 -10.62 -24.69 -5.57
CA LEU A 618 -9.64 -24.62 -4.50
C LEU A 618 -9.90 -25.71 -3.46
N LEU A 619 -8.82 -26.36 -2.98
CA LEU A 619 -8.85 -27.22 -1.80
C LEU A 619 -8.96 -26.43 -0.47
N SER A 620 -9.86 -25.44 -0.44
CA SER A 620 -10.17 -24.61 0.71
C SER A 620 -11.58 -24.05 0.54
N TRP A 621 -12.45 -24.33 1.50
CA TRP A 621 -13.84 -23.86 1.52
C TRP A 621 -14.22 -23.46 2.96
N GLY A 622 -15.10 -22.47 3.10
CA GLY A 622 -15.71 -22.12 4.39
C GLY A 622 -14.70 -21.75 5.49
N SER A 623 -13.67 -20.95 5.19
CA SER A 623 -12.58 -20.60 6.13
C SER A 623 -11.53 -21.70 6.34
N GLY A 624 -11.19 -22.42 5.28
CA GLY A 624 -10.07 -23.36 5.25
C GLY A 624 -10.40 -24.80 5.61
N ALA A 625 -11.67 -25.20 5.56
CA ALA A 625 -12.02 -26.61 5.51
C ALA A 625 -11.70 -27.19 4.12
N ASN A 626 -11.53 -28.50 4.05
CA ASN A 626 -11.24 -29.21 2.81
C ASN A 626 -12.33 -30.27 2.59
N PRO A 627 -13.41 -29.96 1.86
CA PRO A 627 -14.52 -30.88 1.64
C PRO A 627 -14.09 -32.11 0.83
N TRP A 628 -13.08 -31.99 -0.02
CA TRP A 628 -12.56 -33.10 -0.81
C TRP A 628 -11.82 -34.15 0.03
N GLY A 629 -11.26 -33.76 1.18
CA GLY A 629 -10.49 -34.66 2.05
C GLY A 629 -9.03 -34.84 1.62
N THR A 630 -8.35 -35.84 2.20
CA THR A 630 -6.91 -36.10 1.92
C THR A 630 -6.71 -37.37 1.09
N ALA A 631 -5.58 -37.45 0.38
CA ALA A 631 -5.24 -38.55 -0.52
C ALA A 631 -5.17 -39.95 0.13
N LYS A 632 -5.33 -40.07 1.46
CA LYS A 632 -5.41 -41.36 2.16
C LYS A 632 -6.78 -42.03 2.02
N GLU A 633 -7.80 -41.30 1.59
CA GLU A 633 -9.10 -41.87 1.22
C GLU A 633 -9.00 -42.28 -0.25
N GLU A 634 -8.89 -43.58 -0.50
CA GLU A 634 -8.71 -44.19 -1.82
C GLU A 634 -9.86 -43.83 -2.78
N GLY A 635 -9.50 -43.47 -4.01
CA GLY A 635 -10.43 -43.25 -5.12
C GLY A 635 -9.65 -42.92 -6.40
N GLY A 636 -10.12 -43.37 -7.55
CA GLY A 636 -9.46 -43.22 -8.86
C GLY A 636 -9.41 -41.79 -9.43
N PHE A 637 -9.45 -40.77 -8.57
CA PHE A 637 -9.42 -39.35 -8.95
C PHE A 637 -8.00 -38.78 -8.91
N GLN A 638 -7.76 -37.74 -9.72
CA GLN A 638 -6.46 -37.08 -9.75
C GLN A 638 -6.27 -36.20 -8.50
N LYS A 639 -5.02 -35.89 -8.17
CA LYS A 639 -4.71 -34.99 -7.06
C LYS A 639 -5.12 -33.56 -7.43
N PRO A 640 -6.06 -32.93 -6.71
CA PRO A 640 -6.55 -31.61 -7.08
C PRO A 640 -5.51 -30.51 -7.00
N THR A 641 -5.55 -29.61 -7.97
CA THR A 641 -4.78 -28.37 -8.01
C THR A 641 -5.60 -27.24 -8.62
N HIS A 642 -5.29 -26.00 -8.27
CA HIS A 642 -6.01 -24.81 -8.76
C HIS A 642 -5.58 -24.37 -10.17
N TYR A 643 -4.96 -25.26 -10.95
CA TYR A 643 -4.38 -24.96 -12.27
C TYR A 643 -4.31 -26.17 -13.21
N ASP A 644 -5.02 -27.27 -12.91
CA ASP A 644 -5.07 -28.48 -13.74
C ASP A 644 -6.21 -28.47 -14.77
N GLY A 645 -7.09 -27.47 -14.73
CA GLY A 645 -8.26 -27.38 -15.59
C GLY A 645 -9.38 -28.32 -15.20
N LEU A 646 -9.42 -28.79 -13.94
CA LEU A 646 -10.48 -29.63 -13.41
C LEU A 646 -11.14 -28.97 -12.20
N LEU A 647 -12.38 -29.37 -11.93
CA LEU A 647 -13.16 -29.01 -10.76
C LEU A 647 -13.52 -30.26 -9.97
N GLU A 648 -13.49 -30.15 -8.65
CA GLU A 648 -13.87 -31.22 -7.74
C GLU A 648 -15.33 -31.09 -7.31
N VAL A 649 -16.15 -32.12 -7.59
CA VAL A 649 -17.56 -32.16 -7.19
C VAL A 649 -17.72 -32.95 -5.89
N VAL A 650 -18.18 -32.28 -4.84
CA VAL A 650 -18.37 -32.86 -3.50
C VAL A 650 -19.82 -32.80 -3.08
N GLY A 651 -20.36 -33.95 -2.65
CA GLY A 651 -21.68 -34.08 -2.06
C GLY A 651 -21.69 -33.93 -0.55
N ILE A 652 -22.73 -33.28 -0.03
CA ILE A 652 -22.97 -33.09 1.41
C ILE A 652 -24.28 -33.79 1.76
N SER A 653 -24.19 -34.82 2.61
CA SER A 653 -25.35 -35.66 2.95
C SER A 653 -26.44 -34.93 3.71
N ASP A 654 -26.06 -34.06 4.66
CA ASP A 654 -26.95 -33.41 5.62
C ASP A 654 -26.21 -32.27 6.38
N VAL A 655 -26.94 -31.53 7.23
CA VAL A 655 -26.38 -30.41 8.02
C VAL A 655 -25.32 -30.89 9.01
N SER A 656 -25.44 -32.11 9.57
CA SER A 656 -24.46 -32.64 10.50
C SER A 656 -23.12 -32.90 9.80
N ARG A 657 -23.15 -33.48 8.60
CA ARG A 657 -21.97 -33.66 7.74
C ARG A 657 -21.37 -32.31 7.36
N LEU A 658 -22.18 -31.32 6.99
CA LEU A 658 -21.73 -29.94 6.74
C LEU A 658 -20.94 -29.39 7.94
N GLY A 659 -21.46 -29.55 9.16
CA GLY A 659 -20.80 -29.13 10.40
C GLY A 659 -19.48 -29.86 10.68
N LEU A 660 -19.40 -31.16 10.40
CA LEU A 660 -18.16 -31.94 10.52
C LEU A 660 -17.10 -31.50 9.51
N ILE A 661 -17.49 -31.17 8.28
CA ILE A 661 -16.58 -30.63 7.24
C ILE A 661 -16.05 -29.26 7.68
N GLN A 662 -16.93 -28.35 8.10
CA GLN A 662 -16.54 -27.01 8.59
C GLN A 662 -15.59 -27.10 9.80
N SER A 663 -15.82 -28.07 10.68
CA SER A 663 -14.96 -28.36 11.84
C SER A 663 -13.67 -29.11 11.49
N LYS A 664 -13.47 -29.46 10.21
CA LYS A 664 -12.31 -30.21 9.67
C LYS A 664 -12.16 -31.61 10.26
N LEU A 665 -13.26 -32.21 10.69
CA LEU A 665 -13.31 -33.55 11.28
C LEU A 665 -13.73 -34.62 10.26
N SER A 666 -14.32 -34.23 9.14
CA SER A 666 -14.75 -35.12 8.05
C SER A 666 -14.51 -34.47 6.69
N ALA A 667 -14.45 -35.29 5.65
CA ALA A 667 -14.65 -34.87 4.26
C ALA A 667 -16.13 -35.05 3.86
N GLY A 668 -16.49 -34.49 2.71
CA GLY A 668 -17.74 -34.79 2.00
C GLY A 668 -17.60 -36.02 1.11
N ILE A 669 -18.65 -36.33 0.36
CA ILE A 669 -18.67 -37.46 -0.56
C ILE A 669 -18.04 -37.00 -1.89
N ARG A 670 -16.96 -37.65 -2.34
CA ARG A 670 -16.36 -37.35 -3.65
C ARG A 670 -17.26 -37.91 -4.74
N ILE A 671 -17.86 -37.04 -5.56
CA ILE A 671 -18.80 -37.42 -6.61
C ILE A 671 -18.08 -37.58 -7.94
N ALA A 672 -17.37 -36.53 -8.38
CA ALA A 672 -16.74 -36.47 -9.69
C ALA A 672 -15.58 -35.47 -9.72
N GLN A 673 -14.78 -35.54 -10.79
CA GLN A 673 -13.79 -34.53 -11.16
C GLN A 673 -13.88 -34.32 -12.67
N GLY A 674 -13.97 -33.07 -13.13
CA GLY A 674 -14.14 -32.77 -14.56
C GLY A 674 -13.95 -31.30 -14.95
N GLY A 675 -13.87 -31.03 -16.26
CA GLY A 675 -13.63 -29.69 -16.82
C GLY A 675 -14.88 -28.97 -17.34
N SER A 676 -16.02 -29.66 -17.37
CA SER A 676 -17.33 -29.10 -17.69
C SER A 676 -18.37 -29.70 -16.76
N ILE A 677 -19.14 -28.83 -16.08
CA ILE A 677 -20.20 -29.26 -15.19
C ILE A 677 -21.50 -28.61 -15.62
N ARG A 678 -22.57 -29.40 -15.73
CA ARG A 678 -23.92 -28.91 -15.98
C ARG A 678 -24.86 -29.43 -14.89
N ILE A 679 -25.61 -28.53 -14.29
CA ILE A 679 -26.65 -28.84 -13.30
C ILE A 679 -27.98 -28.36 -13.87
N THR A 680 -28.95 -29.25 -13.98
CA THR A 680 -30.32 -28.91 -14.42
C THR A 680 -31.24 -28.98 -13.21
N THR A 681 -32.05 -27.92 -13.03
CA THR A 681 -32.97 -27.79 -11.89
C THR A 681 -34.35 -27.37 -12.38
N HIS A 682 -35.41 -28.03 -11.89
CA HIS A 682 -36.81 -27.71 -12.26
C HIS A 682 -37.57 -26.91 -11.18
N GLU A 683 -36.89 -26.54 -10.10
CA GLU A 683 -37.43 -25.72 -9.01
C GLU A 683 -36.38 -24.68 -8.57
N GLU A 684 -36.80 -23.71 -7.75
CA GLU A 684 -35.90 -22.67 -7.26
C GLU A 684 -34.92 -23.22 -6.21
N TRP A 685 -33.64 -22.89 -6.34
CA TRP A 685 -32.60 -23.36 -5.41
C TRP A 685 -31.72 -22.22 -4.90
N PRO A 686 -31.35 -22.23 -3.61
CA PRO A 686 -30.27 -21.39 -3.13
C PRO A 686 -28.95 -21.87 -3.74
N VAL A 687 -28.22 -20.93 -4.34
CA VAL A 687 -26.89 -21.12 -4.91
C VAL A 687 -25.93 -20.06 -4.37
N GLN A 688 -24.63 -20.31 -4.49
CA GLN A 688 -23.60 -19.31 -4.21
C GLN A 688 -22.40 -19.44 -5.14
N VAL A 689 -21.77 -18.31 -5.45
CA VAL A 689 -20.51 -18.25 -6.19
C VAL A 689 -19.52 -17.42 -5.36
N ASP A 690 -18.38 -18.00 -4.98
CA ASP A 690 -17.32 -17.33 -4.21
C ASP A 690 -17.79 -16.61 -2.93
N GLY A 691 -18.89 -17.06 -2.32
CA GLY A 691 -19.47 -16.45 -1.10
C GLY A 691 -20.57 -15.41 -1.35
N GLU A 692 -20.98 -15.18 -2.60
CA GLU A 692 -22.12 -14.32 -2.96
C GLU A 692 -23.35 -15.20 -3.29
N PRO A 693 -24.34 -15.29 -2.38
CA PRO A 693 -25.49 -16.18 -2.53
C PRO A 693 -26.68 -15.51 -3.23
N HIS A 694 -27.47 -16.30 -3.94
CA HIS A 694 -28.76 -15.88 -4.51
C HIS A 694 -29.71 -17.09 -4.65
N ILE A 695 -31.00 -16.81 -4.92
CA ILE A 695 -31.96 -17.85 -5.32
C ILE A 695 -31.93 -17.96 -6.84
N GLN A 696 -31.63 -19.15 -7.34
CA GLN A 696 -31.63 -19.46 -8.77
C GLN A 696 -32.99 -20.03 -9.17
N PRO A 697 -33.69 -19.44 -10.16
CA PRO A 697 -34.91 -20.02 -10.73
C PRO A 697 -34.65 -21.34 -11.49
N PRO A 698 -35.70 -22.12 -11.81
CA PRO A 698 -35.60 -23.29 -12.67
C PRO A 698 -34.84 -22.98 -13.97
N GLY A 699 -33.98 -23.91 -14.38
CA GLY A 699 -33.07 -23.70 -15.49
C GLY A 699 -31.83 -24.57 -15.43
N THR A 700 -30.82 -24.15 -16.19
CA THR A 700 -29.55 -24.86 -16.34
C THR A 700 -28.40 -24.00 -15.87
N ILE A 701 -27.57 -24.54 -14.99
CA ILE A 701 -26.33 -23.92 -14.51
C ILE A 701 -25.15 -24.66 -15.15
N THR A 702 -24.33 -23.94 -15.90
CA THR A 702 -23.21 -24.52 -16.64
C THR A 702 -21.90 -23.88 -16.19
N ILE A 703 -20.95 -24.69 -15.71
CA ILE A 703 -19.63 -24.25 -15.27
C ILE A 703 -18.58 -24.73 -16.26
N LEU A 704 -17.90 -23.77 -16.88
CA LEU A 704 -16.93 -23.99 -17.96
C LEU A 704 -15.62 -23.26 -17.67
N LYS A 705 -14.54 -23.76 -18.27
CA LYS A 705 -13.24 -23.10 -18.18
C LYS A 705 -13.31 -21.70 -18.79
N SER A 706 -12.90 -20.68 -18.04
CA SER A 706 -12.83 -19.32 -18.56
C SER A 706 -11.61 -19.13 -19.46
N ALA A 707 -11.74 -18.27 -20.47
CA ALA A 707 -10.58 -17.77 -21.22
C ALA A 707 -9.68 -16.88 -20.35
N LEU A 708 -10.22 -16.35 -19.25
CA LEU A 708 -9.52 -15.50 -18.29
C LEU A 708 -8.64 -16.37 -17.39
N LYS A 709 -7.37 -15.97 -17.25
CA LYS A 709 -6.40 -16.64 -16.38
C LYS A 709 -5.75 -15.60 -15.49
N ALA A 710 -5.47 -15.99 -14.25
CA ALA A 710 -4.76 -15.13 -13.30
C ALA A 710 -3.39 -15.72 -12.94
N THR A 711 -2.41 -14.85 -12.79
CA THR A 711 -1.13 -15.19 -12.16
C THR A 711 -1.17 -14.69 -10.73
N MET A 712 -0.89 -15.59 -9.78
CA MET A 712 -0.93 -15.33 -8.35
C MET A 712 0.45 -15.46 -7.73
N LEU A 713 0.71 -14.71 -6.68
CA LEU A 713 1.89 -14.88 -5.84
C LEU A 713 1.59 -15.88 -4.73
N ARG A 714 2.43 -16.90 -4.59
CA ARG A 714 2.38 -17.88 -3.52
C ARG A 714 3.55 -17.68 -2.57
N LYS A 715 3.26 -17.53 -1.27
CA LYS A 715 4.28 -17.34 -0.25
C LYS A 715 5.22 -18.57 -0.16
N PRO A 716 6.55 -18.39 -0.15
CA PRO A 716 7.50 -19.50 -0.15
C PRO A 716 7.50 -20.25 1.18
N THR A 717 7.75 -21.56 1.15
CA THR A 717 7.96 -22.33 2.39
C THR A 717 9.33 -22.05 2.99
N TRP A 718 9.41 -22.06 4.32
CA TRP A 718 10.67 -21.89 5.07
C TRP A 718 11.83 -22.77 4.58
N LYS A 719 11.56 -24.05 4.28
CA LYS A 719 12.56 -24.98 3.75
C LYS A 719 13.15 -24.46 2.44
N ARG A 720 12.29 -24.11 1.50
CA ARG A 720 12.68 -23.60 0.17
C ARG A 720 13.34 -22.22 0.23
N TRP A 721 12.90 -21.35 1.13
CA TRP A 721 13.58 -20.08 1.42
C TRP A 721 15.01 -20.30 1.92
N ARG A 722 15.20 -21.28 2.81
CA ARG A 722 16.53 -21.65 3.33
C ARG A 722 17.41 -22.22 2.23
N ASP A 723 16.86 -23.10 1.39
CA ASP A 723 17.58 -23.74 0.29
C ASP A 723 18.01 -22.72 -0.78
N ARG A 724 17.14 -21.76 -1.15
CA ARG A 724 17.49 -20.65 -2.05
C ARG A 724 18.62 -19.79 -1.48
N ARG A 725 18.53 -19.36 -0.22
CA ARG A 725 19.60 -18.58 0.41
C ARG A 725 20.91 -19.35 0.52
N ARG A 726 20.84 -20.67 0.72
CA ARG A 726 22.03 -21.52 0.71
C ARG A 726 22.66 -21.55 -0.69
N GLN A 727 21.85 -21.72 -1.74
CA GLN A 727 22.31 -21.68 -3.13
C GLN A 727 22.89 -20.33 -3.54
N GLU A 728 22.30 -19.20 -3.14
CA GLU A 728 22.86 -17.86 -3.40
C GLU A 728 24.20 -17.63 -2.68
N LEU A 729 24.38 -18.21 -1.49
CA LEU A 729 25.65 -18.17 -0.74
C LEU A 729 26.72 -19.12 -1.30
N GLU A 730 26.31 -20.12 -2.07
CA GLU A 730 27.15 -21.15 -2.69
C GLU A 730 27.36 -20.93 -4.21
N ALA A 731 26.67 -19.95 -4.82
CA ALA A 731 26.80 -19.63 -6.24
C ALA A 731 28.22 -19.12 -6.58
N PRO A 732 28.92 -19.73 -7.56
CA PRO A 732 30.17 -19.19 -8.06
C PRO A 732 29.91 -17.85 -8.77
N LEU A 733 30.74 -16.84 -8.48
CA LEU A 733 30.79 -15.60 -9.27
C LEU A 733 31.33 -15.94 -10.66
N SER A 734 30.44 -16.23 -11.62
CA SER A 734 30.80 -16.23 -13.04
C SER A 734 30.01 -15.15 -13.76
N ALA A 735 30.60 -13.96 -13.83
CA ALA A 735 30.32 -13.01 -14.90
C ALA A 735 31.66 -12.76 -15.63
N PRO A 736 31.72 -12.92 -16.96
CA PRO A 736 32.92 -12.59 -17.71
C PRO A 736 33.08 -11.06 -17.72
N LEU A 737 34.17 -10.57 -17.15
CA LEU A 737 34.63 -9.21 -17.42
C LEU A 737 35.05 -9.17 -18.89
N ALA A 738 34.29 -8.44 -19.72
CA ALA A 738 34.82 -7.94 -20.97
C ALA A 738 35.97 -7.00 -20.61
N THR A 739 37.19 -7.44 -20.90
CA THR A 739 38.39 -6.64 -20.81
C THR A 739 38.41 -5.70 -22.02
N ASP A 740 38.17 -4.42 -21.79
CA ASP A 740 38.80 -3.37 -22.59
C ASP A 740 39.87 -2.71 -21.73
N ASP A 741 40.99 -2.52 -22.40
CA ASP A 741 42.34 -2.20 -21.97
C ASP A 741 42.47 -0.78 -21.38
N CYS A 742 43.05 -0.65 -20.17
CA CYS A 742 44.12 0.32 -19.84
C CYS A 742 44.50 0.31 -18.35
N GLY A 743 45.79 0.06 -18.05
CA GLY A 743 46.54 0.73 -16.98
C GLY A 743 46.53 0.12 -15.58
N ASP A 744 47.60 -0.61 -15.25
CA ASP A 744 47.93 -1.12 -13.92
C ASP A 744 47.94 -0.04 -12.81
N ILE A 745 47.08 -0.22 -11.79
CA ILE A 745 47.29 0.36 -10.45
C ILE A 745 47.05 -0.76 -9.43
N GLU A 746 48.10 -1.09 -8.67
CA GLU A 746 48.08 -2.09 -7.60
C GLU A 746 47.03 -1.73 -6.53
N ALA A 747 45.91 -2.47 -6.51
CA ALA A 747 44.93 -2.38 -5.44
C ALA A 747 45.48 -2.99 -4.14
N SER A 748 45.66 -2.14 -3.13
CA SER A 748 46.22 -2.48 -1.83
C SER A 748 45.44 -3.59 -1.10
N THR A 749 46.15 -4.37 -0.29
CA THR A 749 45.67 -5.45 0.61
C THR A 749 44.59 -5.02 1.63
N SER A 750 44.23 -3.74 1.67
CA SER A 750 43.16 -3.14 2.48
C SER A 750 41.75 -3.54 2.01
N GLU A 751 41.49 -3.56 0.70
CA GLU A 751 40.15 -3.80 0.15
C GLU A 751 39.69 -5.26 0.34
N LYS A 752 40.61 -6.22 0.17
CA LYS A 752 40.37 -7.65 0.45
C LYS A 752 40.05 -7.91 1.93
N LYS A 753 40.64 -7.13 2.85
CA LYS A 753 40.35 -7.23 4.30
C LYS A 753 39.00 -6.60 4.64
N HIS A 754 38.66 -5.45 4.03
CA HIS A 754 37.37 -4.80 4.22
C HIS A 754 36.20 -5.66 3.70
N PHE A 755 36.39 -6.34 2.56
CA PHE A 755 35.40 -7.24 1.97
C PHE A 755 35.18 -8.50 2.84
N ASN A 756 36.27 -9.12 3.33
CA ASN A 756 36.17 -10.26 4.24
C ASN A 756 35.57 -9.89 5.60
N PHE A 757 35.84 -8.68 6.11
CA PHE A 757 35.23 -8.17 7.33
C PHE A 757 33.71 -7.94 7.16
N LYS A 758 33.28 -7.31 6.06
CA LYS A 758 31.84 -7.17 5.72
C LYS A 758 31.15 -8.53 5.60
N ARG A 759 31.79 -9.53 4.99
CA ARG A 759 31.29 -10.92 4.88
C ARG A 759 31.15 -11.59 6.26
N LYS A 760 32.10 -11.38 7.17
CA LYS A 760 32.08 -11.95 8.54
C LYS A 760 31.01 -11.30 9.42
N VAL A 761 30.82 -9.97 9.28
CA VAL A 761 29.79 -9.21 10.01
C VAL A 761 28.38 -9.53 9.51
N MET A 762 28.18 -9.72 8.19
CA MET A 762 26.89 -10.19 7.64
C MET A 762 26.55 -11.60 8.15
N LYS A 763 27.50 -12.53 8.11
CA LYS A 763 27.31 -13.90 8.65
C LYS A 763 26.96 -13.87 10.14
N SER A 764 27.61 -13.02 10.96
CA SER A 764 27.31 -12.93 12.39
C SER A 764 25.97 -12.25 12.71
N ARG A 765 25.59 -11.21 11.94
CA ARG A 765 24.30 -10.52 12.12
C ARG A 765 23.12 -11.41 11.71
N LEU A 766 23.26 -12.21 10.65
CA LEU A 766 22.23 -13.18 10.25
C LEU A 766 22.14 -14.38 11.20
N GLY A 767 23.26 -14.89 11.72
CA GLY A 767 23.26 -15.94 12.74
C GLY A 767 22.49 -15.53 14.00
N LYS A 768 22.67 -14.27 14.45
CA LYS A 768 21.90 -13.70 15.58
C LYS A 768 20.42 -13.47 15.27
N SER A 769 20.06 -13.23 14.00
CA SER A 769 18.66 -13.10 13.58
C SER A 769 17.95 -14.46 13.52
N LEU A 770 18.66 -15.50 13.08
CA LEU A 770 18.15 -16.89 13.06
C LEU A 770 17.95 -17.41 14.50
N SER A 771 18.91 -17.17 15.39
CA SER A 771 18.82 -17.61 16.79
C SER A 771 17.70 -16.91 17.57
N ARG A 772 17.52 -15.59 17.40
CA ARG A 772 16.41 -14.83 18.05
C ARG A 772 15.02 -15.29 17.60
N PHE A 773 14.90 -15.78 16.36
CA PHE A 773 13.64 -16.28 15.83
C PHE A 773 13.35 -17.71 16.29
N GLU A 774 14.37 -18.55 16.44
CA GLU A 774 14.26 -19.88 17.06
C GLU A 774 13.89 -19.78 18.56
N GLU A 775 14.45 -18.81 19.28
CA GLU A 775 14.04 -18.50 20.65
C GLU A 775 12.56 -18.10 20.74
N ARG A 776 12.06 -17.23 19.84
CA ARG A 776 10.62 -16.87 19.76
C ARG A 776 9.71 -18.06 19.45
N ARG A 777 10.17 -19.00 18.62
CA ARG A 777 9.40 -20.23 18.32
C ARG A 777 9.39 -21.20 19.51
N SER A 778 10.50 -21.30 20.25
CA SER A 778 10.59 -22.13 21.46
C SER A 778 9.70 -21.61 22.61
N SER A 779 9.55 -20.28 22.72
CA SER A 779 8.70 -19.65 23.75
C SER A 779 7.21 -19.74 23.43
N LEU A 780 6.83 -19.69 22.14
CA LEU A 780 5.47 -19.97 21.67
C LEU A 780 5.08 -21.45 21.85
N GLY A 781 6.01 -22.38 21.62
CA GLY A 781 5.80 -23.82 21.85
C GLY A 781 5.61 -24.17 23.34
N LYS A 782 6.35 -23.52 24.25
CA LYS A 782 6.20 -23.70 25.71
C LYS A 782 4.90 -23.09 26.27
N LYS A 783 4.37 -22.01 25.66
CA LYS A 783 3.07 -21.45 26.05
C LYS A 783 1.89 -22.33 25.61
N GLN A 784 2.00 -23.07 24.50
CA GLN A 784 0.98 -24.04 24.09
C GLN A 784 1.04 -25.35 24.89
N SER A 785 2.20 -25.79 25.37
CA SER A 785 2.30 -26.99 26.21
C SER A 785 1.80 -26.74 27.64
N LYS A 786 2.04 -25.55 28.23
CA LYS A 786 1.53 -25.19 29.57
C LYS A 786 0.02 -24.97 29.63
N LYS A 787 -0.65 -24.70 28.51
CA LYS A 787 -2.12 -24.55 28.44
C LYS A 787 -2.85 -25.88 28.18
N LYS A 788 -2.13 -26.93 27.77
CA LYS A 788 -2.69 -28.28 27.61
C LYS A 788 -2.58 -29.15 28.86
N SER A 789 -1.80 -28.74 29.86
CA SER A 789 -1.61 -29.51 31.11
C SER A 789 -2.44 -29.00 32.30
N SER A 790 -3.29 -27.98 32.13
CA SER A 790 -4.17 -27.46 33.21
C SER A 790 -5.65 -27.78 33.03
N ASP A 791 -6.06 -28.27 31.85
CA ASP A 791 -7.49 -28.41 31.50
C ASP A 791 -7.92 -29.89 31.33
N THR A 792 -7.21 -30.83 31.98
CA THR A 792 -7.52 -32.28 31.93
C THR A 792 -7.82 -32.92 33.29
N GLU A 793 -8.08 -32.12 34.32
CA GLU A 793 -8.61 -32.61 35.60
C GLU A 793 -9.69 -31.64 36.10
N LYS A 794 -10.91 -31.79 35.58
CA LYS A 794 -12.20 -31.44 36.21
C LYS A 794 -13.28 -31.42 35.11
N GLU A 795 -13.92 -32.57 34.90
CA GLU A 795 -15.34 -32.69 34.55
C GLU A 795 -15.66 -34.17 34.28
N CYS A 796 -15.89 -34.90 35.36
CA CYS A 796 -16.73 -36.10 35.39
C CYS A 796 -17.46 -36.08 36.74
N HIS A 797 -18.74 -36.48 36.75
CA HIS A 797 -19.78 -36.23 37.76
C HIS A 797 -20.44 -34.84 37.57
N SER A 798 -21.72 -34.71 37.24
CA SER A 798 -22.88 -35.46 37.70
C SER A 798 -24.05 -35.37 36.69
N ALA A 799 -24.82 -36.45 36.59
CA ALA A 799 -26.07 -36.52 35.88
C ALA A 799 -27.25 -36.56 36.88
N VAL A 800 -28.39 -36.01 36.44
CA VAL A 800 -29.78 -36.26 36.88
C VAL A 800 -30.19 -35.86 38.32
N GLU A 801 -31.15 -34.93 38.45
CA GLU A 801 -32.43 -35.17 39.15
C GLU A 801 -33.46 -34.04 38.97
N PHE A 802 -34.72 -34.45 38.89
CA PHE A 802 -35.96 -33.66 38.78
C PHE A 802 -36.37 -33.04 40.14
N GLY A 803 -37.13 -31.94 40.12
CA GLY A 803 -37.88 -31.48 41.30
C GLY A 803 -38.61 -30.15 41.12
N GLU A 804 -39.93 -30.19 41.17
CA GLU A 804 -40.90 -29.08 41.17
C GLU A 804 -40.75 -28.16 42.41
N ASN A 805 -40.96 -26.84 42.27
CA ASN A 805 -41.99 -26.10 43.04
C ASN A 805 -42.01 -24.56 42.80
N SER A 806 -43.21 -24.10 42.44
CA SER A 806 -43.96 -22.91 42.90
C SER A 806 -43.30 -21.55 43.20
N SER A 807 -43.87 -20.54 42.52
CA SER A 807 -44.49 -19.30 43.04
C SER A 807 -43.65 -18.04 43.36
N ALA A 808 -44.04 -16.96 42.65
CA ALA A 808 -44.48 -15.65 43.17
C ALA A 808 -43.63 -14.39 42.84
N SER A 809 -44.37 -13.39 42.32
CA SER A 809 -44.24 -11.92 42.40
C SER A 809 -43.12 -11.18 41.64
N ASN A 810 -43.44 -10.69 40.42
CA ASN A 810 -43.67 -9.27 40.00
C ASN A 810 -42.86 -8.11 40.67
N PRO A 811 -42.78 -6.90 40.06
CA PRO A 811 -42.20 -6.50 38.76
C PRO A 811 -41.33 -5.20 38.90
N ASP A 812 -41.05 -4.53 37.76
CA ASP A 812 -40.56 -3.14 37.59
C ASP A 812 -39.04 -2.86 37.73
N GLU A 813 -38.38 -2.52 36.61
CA GLU A 813 -38.06 -1.13 36.27
C GLU A 813 -37.42 -1.02 34.87
N GLN A 814 -37.90 -0.05 34.11
CA GLN A 814 -37.53 0.32 32.74
C GLN A 814 -36.15 0.96 32.67
N PHE A 815 -35.33 0.62 31.66
CA PHE A 815 -34.43 1.59 30.99
C PHE A 815 -34.17 1.15 29.54
N VAL A 816 -34.54 2.06 28.62
CA VAL A 816 -33.95 2.37 27.29
C VAL A 816 -34.10 1.35 26.16
#